data_AF-A0A7Y7RXT4-F1
#
_entry.id   AF-A0A7Y7RXT4-F1
#
_cell.length_a   1.000
_cell.length_b   1.000
_cell.length_c   1.000
_cell.angle_alpha   90.00
_cell.angle_beta   90.00
_cell.angle_gamma   90.00
#
_symmetry.space_group_name_H-M   'P 1'
#
loop_
_entity.id
_entity.type
_entity.pdbx_description
1 polymer ?
#
loop_
_entity_poly.entity_id
_entity_poly.type
_entity_poly.pdbx_seq_one_letter_code
_entity_poly.pdbx_strand_id
1 'polypeptide(L)'
;MDVKTVDVESVFRDFRECLNTFDEWASSFWSFSALDVEQVFKVGDEVALVAPINRSIIPSSTVATCQANGTLTLVHMFQSKRFVPIGNTPVVLQRVDPNGGPLGEPIHHTIGPSGILEITECDRNQSYRISFYPDVSKDHVKALYASYQSVIAGLEERLRKAWNDTFQAQWRIYTDAKPLDQRRMLEKAALNGVGTALYTLWDNLTQLFDMLADIKPNSEKLLKYISQAELDELLTLSNDAIANGLLVLSDEPLLFIYVSAMVSWMRLLPPQDMQELMGEITGEVLINLLLIRATAGMGVAVRLGTQVLGHIKSGRARSLLELLAKQHVGPTLEPHVAAVKPLLLSSAPTPIKTVPVAPLKAGDQLVANPVPAVRGKTQQTALVRQEPVDDVPASGKNLNGDAAAPADKTVTHGCPVSMVTGEELLTLTDGTLDGVLPFEWTRVYRTSAVEVDCGLGFGWSHSLAQRLVVSGDSVVWTDHENRRTEFVLPTAARPAITNSLAEAAIYLGELPDELVLAQASRFYHFHNGALVAISDAYDNRLRVFRDRLGRVERLDNGVGRSLFLRYELGRIVAVDYQVHRAKGHEPFEWVTEQKVVSYAYDDLGRLVSATNAVGESEVYRYDEQHVILERGLAGGASFFWEWERAGKAARCVRHWASFSQMDTRYAWGDDGRVTVHNADGSREVYVHDDRARLVQRIDPDGAEHFKSYDDKGRLTVEQDPLGAVTAYQYDEAGRLVALFPGDDEPTSYEHDNGFVRVVRRGLAVWKYERNDQGDVTRKTDPDGNITDYSYNKYGQLTGVWFPDNSCHRLVWNERGQLLEELLPNGGIKRYRYDDLGRQVAREDEQGALTQFQWDSVGRLIRVVLPGGATREYSYNAYGKITAEHDELGHVTRYEYANGLHLISRRINADGTHVKYRYDNARLLLTSIENEAGETYQLDYHPNGLIQQEIGFDGQRTAYVYDLNGNLAEKTEHGDDGSQLVTRYKRDHAGRLIRKTLPDGNVVDYAYDRQGNLLSVDDGRWALAYEYDPQNRLTAEHQGWGTLRYGYNACGQLNKLRLPDNNRLTFDHDKGGHLSTVELNGETLTSHLFKTGREHQRQQGQLLSHYHYDDQNRLHAHAVSQQQHTLYQRQYDYDKTGNLTRLLDTRKGEHH
;
A
#
# COMPACT_ATOMS: atom_id res chain seq x y z
N MET A 1 9.38 6.36 39.10
CA MET A 1 9.69 7.45 40.05
C MET A 1 9.37 6.96 41.45
N ASP A 2 10.23 7.24 42.43
CA ASP A 2 9.91 7.03 43.85
C ASP A 2 8.85 8.05 44.29
N VAL A 3 7.76 7.58 44.89
CA VAL A 3 6.55 8.38 45.19
C VAL A 3 6.78 9.35 46.37
N LYS A 4 7.91 9.23 47.08
CA LYS A 4 8.17 9.99 48.32
C LYS A 4 9.00 11.26 48.15
N THR A 5 9.82 11.40 47.11
CA THR A 5 10.66 12.59 46.85
C THR A 5 11.00 12.74 45.37
N VAL A 6 10.84 13.95 44.81
CA VAL A 6 11.41 14.28 43.47
C VAL A 6 12.92 14.39 43.58
N ASP A 7 13.64 13.68 42.72
CA ASP A 7 15.06 13.97 42.47
C ASP A 7 15.19 15.17 41.53
N VAL A 8 15.05 16.36 42.12
CA VAL A 8 15.01 17.64 41.40
C VAL A 8 16.32 17.91 40.66
N GLU A 9 17.46 17.52 41.26
CA GLU A 9 18.76 17.70 40.61
C GLU A 9 18.95 16.75 39.43
N SER A 10 18.34 15.56 39.43
CA SER A 10 18.27 14.74 38.22
C SER A 10 17.46 15.42 37.12
N VAL A 11 16.31 16.06 37.42
CA VAL A 11 15.53 16.79 36.40
C VAL A 11 16.35 17.93 35.80
N PHE A 12 17.09 18.69 36.61
CA PHE A 12 17.97 19.76 36.11
C PHE A 12 19.21 19.26 35.38
N ARG A 13 19.75 18.09 35.75
CA ARG A 13 20.83 17.43 35.01
C ARG A 13 20.34 16.96 33.64
N ASP A 14 19.20 16.26 33.60
CA ASP A 14 18.58 15.79 32.35
C ASP A 14 18.29 16.96 31.40
N PHE A 15 17.83 18.11 31.93
CA PHE A 15 17.63 19.32 31.14
C PHE A 15 18.95 19.95 30.64
N ARG A 16 19.99 20.02 31.48
CA ARG A 16 21.32 20.52 31.06
C ARG A 16 21.94 19.68 29.96
N GLU A 17 21.69 18.38 30.00
CA GLU A 17 22.18 17.40 29.04
C GLU A 17 21.14 17.08 27.95
N CYS A 18 20.09 17.91 27.80
CA CYS A 18 18.99 17.63 26.86
C CYS A 18 19.48 17.44 25.41
N LEU A 19 20.50 18.19 24.98
CA LEU A 19 21.09 18.02 23.63
C LEU A 19 21.99 16.79 23.49
N ASN A 20 22.56 16.27 24.59
CA ASN A 20 23.33 15.01 24.57
C ASN A 20 22.38 13.79 24.58
N THR A 21 21.30 13.88 25.36
CA THR A 21 20.21 12.89 25.32
C THR A 21 19.42 12.98 24.03
N PHE A 22 19.37 14.13 23.35
CA PHE A 22 18.84 14.25 22.00
C PHE A 22 19.63 13.40 21.01
N ASP A 23 20.97 13.37 21.04
CA ASP A 23 21.76 12.50 20.16
C ASP A 23 21.47 11.01 20.38
N GLU A 24 21.34 10.57 21.64
CA GLU A 24 20.98 9.18 21.97
C GLU A 24 19.49 8.87 21.65
N TRP A 25 18.58 9.79 21.97
CA TRP A 25 17.12 9.67 21.72
C TRP A 25 16.75 9.78 20.24
N ALA A 26 17.45 10.61 19.47
CA ALA A 26 17.38 10.72 18.02
C ALA A 26 18.06 9.55 17.30
N SER A 27 18.85 8.73 18.01
CA SER A 27 19.39 7.47 17.48
C SER A 27 18.54 6.24 17.81
N SER A 28 17.73 6.28 18.88
CA SER A 28 17.01 5.12 19.40
C SER A 28 15.48 5.16 19.27
N PHE A 29 14.87 6.32 19.01
CA PHE A 29 13.41 6.48 19.04
C PHE A 29 12.82 7.19 17.80
N TRP A 30 13.65 7.87 17.02
CA TRP A 30 13.30 8.59 15.79
C TRP A 30 14.39 8.36 14.75
N SER A 31 14.10 8.15 13.47
CA SER A 31 15.11 8.21 12.41
C SER A 31 15.32 9.67 12.04
N PHE A 32 15.90 10.44 12.97
CA PHE A 32 16.67 11.58 12.51
C PHE A 32 18.02 11.01 12.06
N SER A 33 18.35 11.18 10.79
CA SER A 33 19.75 11.44 10.45
C SER A 33 20.24 12.50 11.44
N ALA A 34 21.20 12.15 12.30
CA ALA A 34 21.71 13.00 13.38
C ALA A 34 21.71 14.49 12.98
N LEU A 35 20.90 15.31 13.67
CA LEU A 35 20.61 16.72 13.33
C LEU A 35 20.44 16.96 11.82
N ASP A 36 19.21 17.07 11.32
CA ASP A 36 19.01 17.74 10.01
C ASP A 36 19.10 19.28 10.17
N VAL A 37 20.08 19.76 10.95
CA VAL A 37 20.48 21.17 10.91
C VAL A 37 21.15 21.38 9.56
N GLU A 38 20.32 21.79 8.61
CA GLU A 38 20.66 22.05 7.22
C GLU A 38 21.99 22.83 7.14
N GLN A 39 23.01 22.30 6.46
CA GLN A 39 24.21 23.08 6.20
C GLN A 39 23.94 24.04 5.04
N VAL A 40 24.38 25.28 5.18
CA VAL A 40 24.21 26.33 4.18
C VAL A 40 25.57 26.59 3.54
N PHE A 41 25.64 26.34 2.24
CA PHE A 41 26.75 26.74 1.39
C PHE A 41 26.32 27.90 0.50
N LYS A 42 26.91 29.09 0.71
CA LYS A 42 26.65 30.28 -0.09
C LYS A 42 27.74 30.57 -1.08
N VAL A 43 27.34 31.04 -2.26
CA VAL A 43 28.25 31.52 -3.31
C VAL A 43 27.80 32.91 -3.73
N GLY A 44 28.59 33.93 -3.39
CA GLY A 44 28.21 35.34 -3.57
C GLY A 44 26.89 35.69 -2.85
N ASP A 45 26.10 36.56 -3.48
CA ASP A 45 24.80 37.02 -2.97
C ASP A 45 23.61 36.18 -3.49
N GLU A 46 23.84 35.20 -4.37
CA GLU A 46 22.79 34.67 -5.26
C GLU A 46 22.39 33.20 -5.01
N VAL A 47 23.19 32.40 -4.31
CA VAL A 47 22.93 30.96 -4.17
C VAL A 47 23.12 30.48 -2.75
N ALA A 48 22.10 29.82 -2.18
CA ALA A 48 22.20 29.00 -0.97
C ALA A 48 21.90 27.54 -1.35
N LEU A 49 22.89 26.65 -1.24
CA LEU A 49 22.64 25.21 -1.26
C LEU A 49 22.47 24.69 0.16
N VAL A 50 21.42 23.89 0.33
CA VAL A 50 21.19 23.07 1.52
C VAL A 50 21.53 21.64 1.17
N ALA A 51 22.67 21.15 1.66
CA ALA A 51 23.08 19.75 1.47
C ALA A 51 22.81 18.94 2.75
N PRO A 52 22.26 17.71 2.68
CA PRO A 52 22.15 16.86 3.87
C PRO A 52 23.54 16.44 4.37
N ILE A 53 23.69 16.29 5.69
CA ILE A 53 24.96 16.08 6.39
C ILE A 53 25.60 14.71 6.08
N ASN A 54 24.82 13.70 5.66
CA ASN A 54 25.25 12.30 5.59
C ASN A 54 25.69 11.78 4.20
N ARG A 55 26.35 12.59 3.37
CA ARG A 55 26.92 12.11 2.09
C ARG A 55 28.40 12.47 1.93
N SER A 56 29.28 11.69 2.58
CA SER A 56 30.74 11.83 2.46
C SER A 56 31.32 11.37 1.11
N ILE A 57 30.50 10.88 0.17
CA ILE A 57 30.98 10.20 -1.05
C ILE A 57 30.61 10.97 -2.34
N ILE A 58 29.67 11.93 -2.32
CA ILE A 58 29.18 12.62 -3.54
C ILE A 58 29.38 14.14 -3.42
N PRO A 59 30.07 14.80 -4.37
CA PRO A 59 30.25 16.26 -4.34
C PRO A 59 28.93 16.99 -4.57
N SER A 60 28.63 17.99 -3.71
CA SER A 60 27.56 18.96 -3.98
C SER A 60 28.09 20.01 -4.95
N SER A 61 27.32 20.38 -5.98
CA SER A 61 27.77 21.34 -6.98
C SER A 61 26.73 22.37 -7.37
N THR A 62 27.18 23.59 -7.66
CA THR A 62 26.34 24.69 -8.15
C THR A 62 27.05 25.49 -9.22
N VAL A 63 26.33 26.31 -9.98
CA VAL A 63 26.93 27.22 -10.97
C VAL A 63 26.66 28.66 -10.54
N ALA A 64 27.70 29.46 -10.40
CA ALA A 64 27.60 30.89 -10.11
C ALA A 64 28.49 31.69 -11.06
N THR A 65 28.13 32.95 -11.29
CA THR A 65 28.89 33.86 -12.15
C THR A 65 29.80 34.73 -11.29
N CYS A 66 31.08 34.81 -11.64
CA CYS A 66 32.03 35.70 -10.95
C CYS A 66 31.65 37.17 -11.24
N GLN A 67 31.41 37.95 -10.17
CA GLN A 67 30.91 39.33 -10.28
C GLN A 67 31.93 40.27 -10.96
N ALA A 68 31.47 41.44 -11.40
CA ALA A 68 32.27 42.41 -12.17
C ALA A 68 33.51 42.95 -11.44
N ASN A 69 33.54 42.85 -10.11
CA ASN A 69 34.70 43.18 -9.27
C ASN A 69 35.81 42.11 -9.29
N GLY A 70 35.56 40.93 -9.86
CA GLY A 70 36.54 39.83 -9.97
C GLY A 70 36.70 39.02 -8.69
N THR A 71 35.69 39.00 -7.81
CA THR A 71 35.71 38.25 -6.56
C THR A 71 34.51 37.33 -6.42
N LEU A 72 34.71 36.14 -5.86
CA LEU A 72 33.65 35.19 -5.52
C LEU A 72 33.79 34.75 -4.05
N THR A 73 32.80 35.05 -3.22
CA THR A 73 32.80 34.69 -1.79
C THR A 73 32.06 33.39 -1.56
N LEU A 74 32.68 32.45 -0.87
CA LEU A 74 32.11 31.18 -0.46
C LEU A 74 31.91 31.16 1.06
N VAL A 75 30.74 30.73 1.53
CA VAL A 75 30.46 30.61 2.96
C VAL A 75 29.86 29.25 3.28
N HIS A 76 30.40 28.55 4.28
CA HIS A 76 29.89 27.26 4.76
C HIS A 76 29.60 27.32 6.27
N MET A 77 28.35 27.06 6.65
CA MET A 77 27.86 27.19 8.02
C MET A 77 26.64 26.30 8.28
N PHE A 78 26.24 26.09 9.53
CA PHE A 78 24.95 25.51 9.88
C PHE A 78 23.80 26.52 9.73
N GLN A 79 22.61 26.07 9.29
CA GLN A 79 21.36 26.82 9.29
C GLN A 79 20.82 26.91 10.70
N SER A 80 21.26 27.91 11.45
CA SER A 80 20.77 28.16 12.80
C SER A 80 20.61 29.65 13.07
N LYS A 81 19.96 30.02 14.17
CA LYS A 81 19.89 31.42 14.61
C LYS A 81 21.27 32.02 14.92
N ARG A 82 22.31 31.18 15.09
CA ARG A 82 23.70 31.59 15.32
C ARG A 82 24.57 31.26 14.09
N PHE A 83 25.51 32.14 13.78
CA PHE A 83 26.55 31.79 12.80
C PHE A 83 27.47 30.75 13.44
N VAL A 84 27.35 29.49 12.99
CA VAL A 84 28.24 28.40 13.39
C VAL A 84 28.96 27.93 12.12
N PRO A 85 30.23 28.34 11.91
CA PRO A 85 30.95 28.04 10.69
C PRO A 85 31.31 26.56 10.60
N ILE A 86 31.28 26.02 9.39
CA ILE A 86 31.79 24.69 9.07
C ILE A 86 33.07 24.89 8.26
N GLY A 87 34.21 24.61 8.89
CA GLY A 87 35.54 24.81 8.31
C GLY A 87 36.09 23.56 7.61
N ASN A 88 37.30 23.70 7.07
CA ASN A 88 38.07 22.64 6.39
C ASN A 88 37.35 22.01 5.20
N THR A 89 36.50 22.76 4.52
CA THR A 89 35.69 22.25 3.40
C THR A 89 36.45 22.40 2.09
N PRO A 90 36.83 21.30 1.41
CA PRO A 90 37.49 21.38 0.11
C PRO A 90 36.49 21.81 -0.96
N VAL A 91 36.90 22.74 -1.82
CA VAL A 91 36.09 23.31 -2.90
C VAL A 91 36.87 23.33 -4.21
N VAL A 92 36.20 23.00 -5.31
CA VAL A 92 36.73 22.99 -6.68
C VAL A 92 35.88 23.90 -7.56
N LEU A 93 36.50 24.80 -8.32
CA LEU A 93 35.83 25.69 -9.27
C LEU A 93 36.23 25.31 -10.70
N GLN A 94 35.25 24.92 -11.51
CA GLN A 94 35.42 24.58 -12.92
C GLN A 94 34.67 25.60 -13.78
N ARG A 95 35.35 26.33 -14.65
CA ARG A 95 34.68 27.24 -15.60
C ARG A 95 33.79 26.44 -16.55
N VAL A 96 32.60 26.95 -16.89
CA VAL A 96 31.61 26.26 -17.73
C VAL A 96 31.11 27.11 -18.89
N ASP A 97 30.71 26.45 -19.98
CA ASP A 97 30.05 27.07 -21.14
C ASP A 97 28.52 27.26 -20.91
N PRO A 98 27.79 27.95 -21.82
CA PRO A 98 26.33 28.16 -21.69
C PRO A 98 25.48 26.89 -21.65
N ASN A 99 26.00 25.75 -22.10
CA ASN A 99 25.35 24.44 -22.06
C ASN A 99 25.81 23.59 -20.85
N GLY A 100 26.69 24.13 -20.00
CA GLY A 100 27.18 23.50 -18.78
C GLY A 100 28.41 22.60 -18.96
N GLY A 101 29.07 22.58 -20.14
CA GLY A 101 30.29 21.83 -20.41
C GLY A 101 31.54 22.47 -19.75
N PRO A 102 32.54 21.69 -19.30
CA PRO A 102 33.74 22.22 -18.65
C PRO A 102 34.69 22.93 -19.65
N LEU A 103 35.23 24.08 -19.26
CA LEU A 103 36.21 24.86 -20.01
C LEU A 103 37.45 25.12 -19.14
N GLY A 104 38.64 24.73 -19.60
CA GLY A 104 39.91 24.99 -18.90
C GLY A 104 40.17 24.11 -17.67
N GLU A 105 41.30 24.33 -16.98
CA GLU A 105 41.71 23.60 -15.77
C GLU A 105 40.93 24.07 -14.52
N PRO A 106 40.55 23.16 -13.60
CA PRO A 106 39.85 23.49 -12.36
C PRO A 106 40.75 24.16 -11.32
N ILE A 107 40.16 25.07 -10.53
CA ILE A 107 40.81 25.78 -9.43
C ILE A 107 40.42 25.12 -8.11
N HIS A 108 41.40 24.82 -7.25
CA HIS A 108 41.19 24.12 -5.97
C HIS A 108 41.46 25.02 -4.77
N HIS A 109 40.53 25.07 -3.82
CA HIS A 109 40.68 25.78 -2.55
C HIS A 109 40.12 24.98 -1.37
N THR A 110 40.35 25.48 -0.15
CA THR A 110 39.74 24.94 1.07
C THR A 110 39.23 26.09 1.92
N ILE A 111 37.97 26.01 2.36
CA ILE A 111 37.39 26.99 3.27
C ILE A 111 37.99 26.76 4.65
N GLY A 112 38.60 27.81 5.22
CA GLY A 112 39.26 27.74 6.52
C GLY A 112 38.28 27.63 7.71
N PRO A 113 38.78 27.60 8.95
CA PRO A 113 37.97 27.46 10.17
C PRO A 113 36.89 28.54 10.38
N SER A 114 37.02 29.68 9.70
CA SER A 114 36.02 30.76 9.69
C SER A 114 34.73 30.41 8.94
N GLY A 115 34.72 29.33 8.15
CA GLY A 115 33.61 29.00 7.26
C GLY A 115 33.44 29.99 6.12
N ILE A 116 34.41 30.87 5.86
CA ILE A 116 34.34 31.90 4.79
C ILE A 116 35.63 31.85 3.98
N LEU A 117 35.51 31.89 2.64
CA LEU A 117 36.61 31.95 1.69
C LEU A 117 36.31 32.95 0.58
N GLU A 118 37.20 33.90 0.32
CA GLU A 118 37.09 34.86 -0.78
C GLU A 118 38.08 34.48 -1.89
N ILE A 119 37.55 34.28 -3.11
CA ILE A 119 38.32 33.86 -4.28
C ILE A 119 38.48 35.06 -5.20
N THR A 120 39.72 35.47 -5.44
CA THR A 120 40.09 36.61 -6.30
C THR A 120 40.56 36.17 -7.70
N GLU A 121 40.68 34.86 -7.91
CA GLU A 121 41.23 34.21 -9.12
C GLU A 121 40.10 33.75 -10.07
N CYS A 122 39.06 34.57 -10.25
CA CYS A 122 37.96 34.26 -11.19
C CYS A 122 37.81 35.32 -12.29
N ASP A 123 37.60 34.86 -13.52
CA ASP A 123 37.36 35.73 -14.68
C ASP A 123 36.01 36.45 -14.57
N ARG A 124 36.03 37.77 -14.73
CA ARG A 124 34.84 38.64 -14.63
C ARG A 124 33.74 38.20 -15.61
N ASN A 125 32.50 38.12 -15.11
CA ASN A 125 31.29 37.75 -15.87
C ASN A 125 31.34 36.35 -16.51
N GLN A 126 32.17 35.44 -16.01
CA GLN A 126 32.20 34.04 -16.44
C GLN A 126 31.53 33.14 -15.39
N SER A 127 30.87 32.08 -15.86
CA SER A 127 30.20 31.11 -15.00
C SER A 127 31.15 29.98 -14.59
N TYR A 128 31.14 29.65 -13.31
CA TYR A 128 31.91 28.58 -12.70
C TYR A 128 30.97 27.58 -12.04
N ARG A 129 31.18 26.29 -12.29
CA ARG A 129 30.66 25.19 -11.49
C ARG A 129 31.53 25.04 -10.25
N ILE A 130 30.97 25.31 -9.08
CA ILE A 130 31.62 25.15 -7.78
C ILE A 130 31.16 23.83 -7.18
N SER A 131 32.08 22.91 -6.94
CA SER A 131 31.86 21.61 -6.31
C SER A 131 32.52 21.56 -4.94
N PHE A 132 31.85 21.02 -3.92
CA PHE A 132 32.42 20.88 -2.58
C PHE A 132 32.03 19.55 -1.92
N TYR A 133 32.83 19.11 -0.96
CA TYR A 133 32.57 17.90 -0.16
C TYR A 133 32.28 18.31 1.28
N PRO A 134 31.02 18.22 1.74
CA PRO A 134 30.69 18.50 3.13
C PRO A 134 31.11 17.32 4.01
N ASP A 135 32.16 17.50 4.82
CA ASP A 135 32.53 16.58 5.88
C ASP A 135 32.32 17.26 7.25
N VAL A 136 31.16 16.99 7.86
CA VAL A 136 30.80 17.56 9.16
C VAL A 136 31.27 16.63 10.27
N SER A 137 32.38 16.99 10.92
CA SER A 137 32.91 16.25 12.06
C SER A 137 32.00 16.34 13.30
N LYS A 138 32.13 15.36 14.22
CA LYS A 138 31.51 15.40 15.55
C LYS A 138 31.89 16.66 16.35
N ASP A 139 33.05 17.25 16.06
CA ASP A 139 33.50 18.47 16.73
C ASP A 139 32.77 19.72 16.20
N HIS A 140 32.36 19.74 14.92
CA HIS A 140 31.49 20.77 14.36
C HIS A 140 30.10 20.75 15.01
N VAL A 141 29.55 19.56 15.26
CA VAL A 141 28.27 19.38 15.97
C VAL A 141 28.37 19.79 17.45
N LYS A 142 29.45 19.43 18.14
CA LYS A 142 29.71 19.91 19.51
C LYS A 142 29.81 21.43 19.58
N ALA A 143 30.43 22.08 18.59
CA ALA A 143 30.51 23.54 18.52
C ALA A 143 29.13 24.19 18.33
N LEU A 144 28.25 23.57 17.52
CA LEU A 144 26.85 23.97 17.37
C LEU A 144 26.10 23.87 18.71
N TYR A 145 26.23 22.76 19.45
CA TYR A 145 25.58 22.59 20.76
C TYR A 145 26.11 23.54 21.83
N ALA A 146 27.44 23.75 21.87
CA ALA A 146 28.06 24.72 22.77
C ALA A 146 27.50 26.14 22.55
N SER A 147 27.05 26.46 21.32
CA SER A 147 26.42 27.74 21.03
C SER A 147 25.09 27.93 21.78
N TYR A 148 24.33 26.88 22.12
CA TYR A 148 23.04 27.01 22.83
C TYR A 148 23.16 27.04 24.36
N GLN A 149 24.36 26.85 24.92
CA GLN A 149 24.57 26.72 26.36
C GLN A 149 24.04 27.92 27.16
N SER A 150 24.12 29.14 26.62
CA SER A 150 23.59 30.33 27.28
C SER A 150 22.06 30.35 27.36
N VAL A 151 21.38 29.72 26.39
CA VAL A 151 19.91 29.57 26.39
C VAL A 151 19.48 28.52 27.39
N ILE A 152 20.17 27.36 27.39
CA ILE A 152 19.95 26.27 28.35
C ILE A 152 20.14 26.78 29.79
N ALA A 153 21.25 27.49 30.06
CA ALA A 153 21.52 28.06 31.38
C ALA A 153 20.43 29.05 31.84
N GLY A 154 19.97 29.93 30.94
CA GLY A 154 18.90 30.89 31.25
C GLY A 154 17.53 30.25 31.49
N LEU A 155 17.23 29.13 30.83
CA LEU A 155 16.00 28.35 31.06
C LEU A 155 16.09 27.52 32.34
N GLU A 156 17.26 26.96 32.66
CA GLU A 156 17.49 26.22 33.90
C GLU A 156 17.32 27.14 35.12
N GLU A 157 17.83 28.37 35.06
CA GLU A 157 17.65 29.37 36.13
C GLU A 157 16.16 29.65 36.40
N ARG A 158 15.34 29.69 35.35
CA ARG A 158 13.88 29.85 35.48
C ARG A 158 13.21 28.61 36.05
N LEU A 159 13.60 27.41 35.64
CA LEU A 159 13.10 26.15 36.19
C LEU A 159 13.43 26.04 37.69
N ARG A 160 14.65 26.43 38.08
CA ARG A 160 15.10 26.53 39.48
C ARG A 160 14.27 27.55 40.26
N LYS A 161 13.98 28.70 39.66
CA LYS A 161 13.11 29.72 40.27
C LYS A 161 11.66 29.22 40.44
N ALA A 162 11.09 28.57 39.41
CA ALA A 162 9.75 27.98 39.48
C ALA A 162 9.63 26.91 40.58
N TRP A 163 10.66 26.09 40.73
CA TRP A 163 10.77 25.12 41.83
C TRP A 163 10.77 25.81 43.19
N ASN A 164 11.66 26.78 43.41
CA ASN A 164 11.83 27.46 44.70
C ASN A 164 10.61 28.31 45.08
N ASP A 165 10.00 29.01 44.11
CA ASP A 165 8.93 29.97 44.37
C ASP A 165 7.53 29.33 44.41
N THR A 166 7.31 28.18 43.74
CA THR A 166 5.97 27.61 43.56
C THR A 166 5.90 26.11 43.89
N PHE A 167 6.70 25.26 43.24
CA PHE A 167 6.49 23.81 43.32
C PHE A 167 6.97 23.18 44.63
N GLN A 168 8.01 23.72 45.26
CA GLN A 168 8.52 23.22 46.54
C GLN A 168 7.45 23.28 47.65
N ALA A 169 6.64 24.35 47.67
CA ALA A 169 5.53 24.49 48.61
C ALA A 169 4.37 23.53 48.30
N GLN A 170 4.06 23.31 47.02
CA GLN A 170 3.01 22.39 46.58
C GLN A 170 3.37 20.92 46.84
N TRP A 171 4.65 20.55 46.71
CA TRP A 171 5.15 19.23 47.07
C TRP A 171 5.01 18.93 48.55
N ARG A 172 5.26 19.92 49.44
CA ARG A 172 5.02 19.75 50.89
C ARG A 172 3.57 19.42 51.21
N ILE A 173 2.62 20.07 50.52
CA ILE A 173 1.18 19.80 50.66
C ILE A 173 0.82 18.36 50.22
N TYR A 174 1.45 17.85 49.16
CA TYR A 174 1.25 16.48 48.67
C TYR A 174 1.89 15.42 49.59
N THR A 175 3.10 15.66 50.10
CA THR A 175 3.80 14.72 50.99
C THR A 175 3.18 14.64 52.38
N ASP A 176 2.49 15.69 52.84
CA ASP A 176 1.79 15.74 54.12
C ASP A 176 0.37 15.11 54.08
N ALA A 177 -0.10 14.68 52.90
CA ALA A 177 -1.41 14.03 52.70
C ALA A 177 -1.41 12.54 53.10
N LYS A 178 -2.56 12.00 53.51
CA LYS A 178 -2.68 10.60 53.95
C LYS A 178 -2.50 9.62 52.77
N PRO A 179 -1.91 8.42 52.97
CA PRO A 179 -1.60 7.47 51.90
C PRO A 179 -2.78 6.99 51.04
N LEU A 180 -4.00 6.96 51.61
CA LEU A 180 -5.23 6.60 50.88
C LEU A 180 -5.72 7.72 49.94
N ASP A 181 -5.44 8.98 50.27
CA ASP A 181 -5.79 10.13 49.44
C ASP A 181 -4.80 10.28 48.26
N GLN A 182 -3.51 9.99 48.50
CA GLN A 182 -2.48 9.93 47.45
C GLN A 182 -2.78 8.86 46.38
N ARG A 183 -3.36 7.72 46.77
CA ARG A 183 -3.70 6.61 45.87
C ARG A 183 -4.94 6.90 45.02
N ARG A 184 -5.97 7.51 45.61
CA ARG A 184 -7.17 7.96 44.87
C ARG A 184 -6.88 9.09 43.88
N MET A 185 -5.85 9.89 44.14
CA MET A 185 -5.37 10.94 43.23
C MET A 185 -4.59 10.39 42.02
N LEU A 186 -4.06 9.17 42.10
CA LEU A 186 -3.28 8.51 41.03
C LEU A 186 -4.13 7.62 40.10
N GLU A 187 -5.32 7.17 40.53
CA GLU A 187 -6.15 6.19 39.80
C GLU A 187 -7.00 6.77 38.65
N LYS A 188 -6.80 8.03 38.23
CA LYS A 188 -7.73 8.70 37.29
C LYS A 188 -7.16 9.29 36.00
N ALA A 189 -5.97 8.89 35.54
CA ALA A 189 -5.46 9.33 34.23
C ALA A 189 -4.61 8.25 33.54
N ALA A 190 -4.99 7.89 32.31
CA ALA A 190 -4.32 6.90 31.48
C ALA A 190 -3.15 7.51 30.66
N LEU A 191 -2.05 6.77 30.54
CA LEU A 191 -0.72 7.24 30.12
C LEU A 191 -0.48 7.34 28.60
N ASN A 192 -1.49 7.52 27.76
CA ASN A 192 -1.32 7.53 26.29
C ASN A 192 -1.29 8.93 25.62
N GLY A 193 -1.60 10.02 26.34
CA GLY A 193 -1.82 11.34 25.72
C GLY A 193 -0.56 12.06 25.21
N VAL A 194 0.58 11.90 25.88
CA VAL A 194 1.78 12.73 25.65
C VAL A 194 2.52 12.35 24.38
N GLY A 195 2.65 11.05 24.11
CA GLY A 195 3.23 10.56 22.85
C GLY A 195 2.46 11.13 21.68
N THR A 196 1.15 10.89 21.64
CA THR A 196 0.24 11.38 20.60
C THR A 196 0.25 12.91 20.44
N ALA A 197 0.27 13.66 21.55
CA ALA A 197 0.34 15.13 21.52
C ALA A 197 1.68 15.64 20.97
N LEU A 198 2.80 14.97 21.27
CA LEU A 198 4.12 15.31 20.72
C LEU A 198 4.25 14.94 19.23
N TYR A 199 3.70 13.80 18.80
CA TYR A 199 3.57 13.46 17.36
C TYR A 199 2.75 14.54 16.63
N THR A 200 1.62 14.94 17.21
CA THR A 200 0.72 15.96 16.64
C THR A 200 1.37 17.35 16.61
N LEU A 201 2.15 17.72 17.63
CA LEU A 201 2.91 18.97 17.66
C LEU A 201 3.86 19.06 16.46
N TRP A 202 4.65 18.01 16.27
CA TRP A 202 5.71 18.02 15.27
C TRP A 202 5.17 17.92 13.84
N ASP A 203 4.13 17.10 13.61
CA ASP A 203 3.37 17.05 12.35
C ASP A 203 2.77 18.42 11.95
N ASN A 204 2.43 19.25 12.93
CA ASN A 204 1.76 20.54 12.71
C ASN A 204 2.71 21.74 12.83
N LEU A 205 4.00 21.52 13.09
CA LEU A 205 4.99 22.58 13.19
C LEU A 205 5.15 23.30 11.84
N THR A 206 5.04 22.55 10.74
CA THR A 206 4.98 23.07 9.37
C THR A 206 3.75 23.97 9.15
N GLN A 207 2.59 23.58 9.69
CA GLN A 207 1.38 24.42 9.62
C GLN A 207 1.57 25.73 10.37
N LEU A 208 2.23 25.71 11.54
CA LEU A 208 2.56 26.91 12.30
C LEU A 208 3.54 27.83 11.54
N PHE A 209 4.54 27.24 10.88
CA PHE A 209 5.46 27.95 10.01
C PHE A 209 4.72 28.64 8.84
N ASP A 210 3.87 27.90 8.12
CA ASP A 210 3.08 28.43 7.00
C ASP A 210 2.11 29.54 7.44
N MET A 211 1.50 29.41 8.61
CA MET A 211 0.61 30.44 9.17
C MET A 211 1.32 31.76 9.44
N LEU A 212 2.58 31.71 9.90
CA LEU A 212 3.38 32.91 10.18
C LEU A 212 4.14 33.44 8.97
N ALA A 213 4.40 32.59 7.97
CA ALA A 213 5.09 32.98 6.74
C ALA A 213 4.22 33.91 5.88
N ASP A 214 2.90 33.72 5.91
CA ASP A 214 1.94 34.59 5.25
C ASP A 214 0.73 34.85 6.17
N ILE A 215 0.83 35.88 7.00
CA ILE A 215 -0.12 36.17 8.09
C ILE A 215 -1.49 36.56 7.54
N LYS A 216 -1.54 37.34 6.45
CA LYS A 216 -2.78 37.91 5.90
C LYS A 216 -3.72 36.82 5.33
N PRO A 217 -3.28 35.86 4.49
CA PRO A 217 -4.12 34.74 4.06
C PRO A 217 -4.53 33.79 5.19
N ASN A 218 -3.72 33.70 6.25
CA ASN A 218 -3.94 32.77 7.37
C ASN A 218 -4.65 33.39 8.59
N SER A 219 -5.17 34.61 8.45
CA SER A 219 -5.86 35.37 9.50
C SER A 219 -6.93 34.56 10.24
N GLU A 220 -7.81 33.86 9.52
CA GLU A 220 -8.88 33.03 10.11
C GLU A 220 -8.35 31.84 10.91
N LYS A 221 -7.22 31.25 10.49
CA LYS A 221 -6.58 30.13 11.19
C LYS A 221 -5.88 30.63 12.46
N LEU A 222 -5.20 31.77 12.39
CA LEU A 222 -4.51 32.38 13.54
C LEU A 222 -5.48 32.80 14.64
N LEU A 223 -6.69 33.29 14.29
CA LEU A 223 -7.73 33.66 15.25
C LEU A 223 -8.24 32.50 16.14
N LYS A 224 -7.92 31.25 15.80
CA LYS A 224 -8.15 30.10 16.70
C LYS A 224 -7.23 30.12 17.93
N TYR A 225 -6.05 30.73 17.78
CA TYR A 225 -4.96 30.71 18.76
C TYR A 225 -4.74 32.07 19.44
N ILE A 226 -5.15 33.18 18.82
CA ILE A 226 -4.91 34.56 19.28
C ILE A 226 -6.18 35.42 19.17
N SER A 227 -6.21 36.55 19.87
CA SER A 227 -7.29 37.54 19.78
C SER A 227 -7.18 38.44 18.55
N GLN A 228 -8.28 39.09 18.17
CA GLN A 228 -8.31 40.05 17.05
C GLN A 228 -7.28 41.18 17.24
N ALA A 229 -7.13 41.69 18.48
CA ALA A 229 -6.16 42.75 18.78
C ALA A 229 -4.71 42.28 18.60
N GLU A 230 -4.39 41.04 18.97
CA GLU A 230 -3.06 40.45 18.77
C GLU A 230 -2.78 40.16 17.28
N LEU A 231 -3.81 39.76 16.51
CA LEU A 231 -3.69 39.60 15.05
C LEU A 231 -3.43 40.94 14.35
N ASP A 232 -4.13 42.00 14.76
CA ASP A 232 -3.94 43.34 14.20
C ASP A 232 -2.50 43.83 14.47
N GLU A 233 -1.93 43.56 15.65
CA GLU A 233 -0.52 43.81 15.94
C GLU A 233 0.42 42.99 15.02
N LEU A 234 0.15 41.70 14.82
CA LEU A 234 0.94 40.85 13.91
C LEU A 234 0.90 41.33 12.45
N LEU A 235 -0.23 41.85 11.97
CA LEU A 235 -0.39 42.39 10.62
C LEU A 235 0.37 43.71 10.40
N THR A 236 0.77 44.41 11.47
CA THR A 236 1.56 45.66 11.40
C THR A 236 3.08 45.42 11.44
N LEU A 237 3.51 44.16 11.56
CA LEU A 237 4.92 43.82 11.65
C LEU A 237 5.67 44.06 10.33
N SER A 238 6.94 44.45 10.47
CA SER A 238 7.87 44.53 9.33
C SER A 238 8.29 43.14 8.88
N ASN A 239 8.72 43.01 7.62
CA ASN A 239 9.31 41.77 7.09
C ASN A 239 10.47 41.25 7.97
N ASP A 240 11.26 42.16 8.55
CA ASP A 240 12.34 41.85 9.49
C ASP A 240 11.82 41.18 10.78
N ALA A 241 10.68 41.62 11.30
CA ALA A 241 10.08 41.06 12.50
C ALA A 241 9.47 39.67 12.23
N ILE A 242 8.81 39.48 11.09
CA ILE A 242 8.26 38.18 10.67
C ILE A 242 9.38 37.15 10.47
N ALA A 243 10.47 37.54 9.80
CA ALA A 243 11.64 36.68 9.61
C ALA A 243 12.24 36.20 10.95
N ASN A 244 12.27 37.06 11.98
CA ASN A 244 12.78 36.69 13.30
C ASN A 244 11.94 35.61 13.99
N GLY A 245 10.62 35.60 13.80
CA GLY A 245 9.75 34.56 14.36
C GLY A 245 9.80 33.26 13.57
N LEU A 246 9.89 33.32 12.25
CA LEU A 246 10.10 32.14 11.39
C LEU A 246 11.43 31.45 11.68
N LEU A 247 12.50 32.23 11.94
CA LEU A 247 13.80 31.70 12.35
C LEU A 247 13.78 30.96 13.69
N VAL A 248 12.84 31.29 14.59
CA VAL A 248 12.66 30.54 15.85
C VAL A 248 11.99 29.19 15.58
N LEU A 249 11.08 29.13 14.61
CA LEU A 249 10.39 27.90 14.22
C LEU A 249 11.21 26.99 13.29
N SER A 250 12.26 27.52 12.64
CA SER A 250 13.18 26.75 11.81
C SER A 250 14.43 26.26 12.54
N ASP A 251 14.62 26.63 13.81
CA ASP A 251 15.79 26.25 14.62
C ASP A 251 15.43 25.04 15.49
N GLU A 252 15.61 23.84 14.95
CA GLU A 252 15.21 22.58 15.58
C GLU A 252 15.87 22.33 16.95
N PRO A 253 17.20 22.55 17.14
CA PRO A 253 17.81 22.44 18.46
C PRO A 253 17.18 23.42 19.46
N LEU A 254 16.86 24.64 19.03
CA LEU A 254 16.22 25.63 19.88
C LEU A 254 14.79 25.23 20.28
N LEU A 255 14.00 24.67 19.35
CA LEU A 255 12.67 24.12 19.62
C LEU A 255 12.74 22.94 20.59
N PHE A 256 13.69 22.03 20.38
CA PHE A 256 13.89 20.88 21.26
C PHE A 256 14.29 21.31 22.67
N ILE A 257 15.13 22.34 22.83
CA ILE A 257 15.46 22.93 24.13
C ILE A 257 14.20 23.49 24.80
N TYR A 258 13.30 24.16 24.07
CA TYR A 258 12.06 24.68 24.65
C TYR A 258 11.10 23.57 25.07
N VAL A 259 10.92 22.55 24.23
CA VAL A 259 10.09 21.37 24.56
C VAL A 259 10.69 20.63 25.77
N SER A 260 12.01 20.46 25.80
CA SER A 260 12.72 19.85 26.94
C SER A 260 12.56 20.67 28.22
N ALA A 261 12.54 22.00 28.13
CA ALA A 261 12.26 22.88 29.26
C ALA A 261 10.82 22.73 29.75
N MET A 262 9.84 22.61 28.84
CA MET A 262 8.44 22.34 29.18
C MET A 262 8.26 20.98 29.85
N VAL A 263 8.87 19.92 29.29
CA VAL A 263 8.85 18.57 29.88
C VAL A 263 9.50 18.57 31.25
N SER A 264 10.63 19.25 31.40
CA SER A 264 11.32 19.39 32.69
C SER A 264 10.46 20.16 33.70
N TRP A 265 9.77 21.22 33.27
CA TRP A 265 8.82 21.94 34.10
C TRP A 265 7.67 21.06 34.58
N MET A 266 7.11 20.23 33.69
CA MET A 266 6.03 19.29 34.03
C MET A 266 6.51 18.20 35.00
N ARG A 267 7.75 17.72 34.85
CA ARG A 267 8.39 16.77 35.78
C ARG A 267 8.63 17.35 37.18
N LEU A 268 8.60 18.67 37.35
CA LEU A 268 8.71 19.34 38.66
C LEU A 268 7.36 19.44 39.40
N LEU A 269 6.24 19.19 38.72
CA LEU A 269 4.91 19.25 39.33
C LEU A 269 4.66 18.06 40.28
N PRO A 270 3.81 18.23 41.32
CA PRO A 270 3.29 17.11 42.09
C PRO A 270 2.57 16.08 41.19
N PRO A 271 2.56 14.78 41.53
CA PRO A 271 2.05 13.73 40.63
C PRO A 271 0.60 13.93 40.16
N GLN A 272 -0.25 14.45 41.05
CA GLN A 272 -1.64 14.81 40.72
C GLN A 272 -1.75 15.92 39.66
N ASP A 273 -0.91 16.96 39.77
CA ASP A 273 -0.91 18.13 38.89
C ASP A 273 -0.28 17.77 37.54
N MET A 274 0.77 16.96 37.56
CA MET A 274 1.40 16.41 36.37
C MET A 274 0.41 15.54 35.59
N GLN A 275 -0.27 14.59 36.23
CA GLN A 275 -1.19 13.68 35.54
C GLN A 275 -2.43 14.39 34.97
N GLU A 276 -3.02 15.34 35.70
CA GLU A 276 -4.17 16.12 35.24
C GLU A 276 -3.79 17.03 34.06
N LEU A 277 -2.61 17.66 34.12
CA LEU A 277 -2.08 18.44 33.01
C LEU A 277 -1.79 17.57 31.79
N MET A 278 -1.25 16.36 31.98
CA MET A 278 -0.90 15.45 30.89
C MET A 278 -2.11 14.83 30.19
N GLY A 279 -3.25 14.70 30.89
CA GLY A 279 -4.50 14.23 30.29
C GLY A 279 -5.21 15.28 29.41
N GLU A 280 -4.89 16.57 29.59
CA GLU A 280 -5.58 17.69 28.92
C GLU A 280 -4.68 18.44 27.90
N ILE A 281 -3.39 18.11 27.81
CA ILE A 281 -2.49 18.67 26.80
C ILE A 281 -2.80 18.06 25.42
N THR A 282 -3.25 18.91 24.50
CA THR A 282 -3.50 18.59 23.09
C THR A 282 -2.42 19.21 22.20
N GLY A 283 -2.36 18.78 20.92
CA GLY A 283 -1.48 19.41 19.94
C GLY A 283 -1.73 20.92 19.79
N GLU A 284 -2.98 21.36 19.85
CA GLU A 284 -3.37 22.78 19.76
C GLU A 284 -2.82 23.64 20.91
N VAL A 285 -2.85 23.10 22.14
CA VAL A 285 -2.28 23.77 23.33
C VAL A 285 -0.78 23.98 23.13
N LEU A 286 -0.08 22.96 22.63
CA LEU A 286 1.35 23.06 22.40
C LEU A 286 1.71 23.98 21.23
N ILE A 287 0.93 23.99 20.14
CA ILE A 287 1.06 24.96 19.04
C ILE A 287 0.90 26.38 19.55
N ASN A 288 -0.09 26.64 20.41
CA ASN A 288 -0.30 27.98 20.96
C ASN A 288 0.86 28.42 21.87
N LEU A 289 1.44 27.51 22.65
CA LEU A 289 2.63 27.77 23.47
C LEU A 289 3.88 28.06 22.61
N LEU A 290 4.06 27.35 21.49
CA LEU A 290 5.12 27.66 20.51
C LEU A 290 4.86 28.98 19.80
N LEU A 291 3.61 29.30 19.45
CA LEU A 291 3.21 30.55 18.83
C LEU A 291 3.56 31.74 19.73
N ILE A 292 3.29 31.65 21.04
CA ILE A 292 3.70 32.66 22.03
C ILE A 292 5.21 32.91 21.97
N ARG A 293 6.02 31.88 21.73
CA ARG A 293 7.48 32.00 21.64
C ARG A 293 7.93 32.61 20.32
N ALA A 294 7.35 32.17 19.21
CA ALA A 294 7.64 32.67 17.88
C ALA A 294 7.30 34.16 17.77
N THR A 295 6.11 34.57 18.23
CA THR A 295 5.65 35.97 18.22
C THR A 295 6.41 36.86 19.19
N ALA A 296 6.82 36.34 20.36
CA ALA A 296 7.76 37.05 21.23
C ALA A 296 9.11 37.33 20.54
N GLY A 297 9.55 36.43 19.63
CA GLY A 297 10.69 36.65 18.75
C GLY A 297 10.47 37.74 17.69
N MET A 298 9.20 38.01 17.35
CA MET A 298 8.77 39.09 16.45
C MET A 298 8.52 40.43 17.18
N GLY A 299 8.59 40.44 18.52
CA GLY A 299 8.29 41.61 19.35
C GLY A 299 6.81 41.78 19.74
N VAL A 300 5.97 40.77 19.49
CA VAL A 300 4.54 40.77 19.85
C VAL A 300 4.28 39.80 21.00
N ALA A 301 3.65 40.28 22.07
CA ALA A 301 3.35 39.46 23.25
C ALA A 301 1.95 38.84 23.13
N VAL A 302 1.89 37.58 22.71
CA VAL A 302 0.65 36.82 22.58
C VAL A 302 0.34 36.07 23.89
N ARG A 303 -0.94 35.94 24.24
CA ARG A 303 -1.42 35.12 25.36
C ARG A 303 -1.99 33.78 24.87
N LEU A 304 -2.16 32.83 25.80
CA LEU A 304 -2.90 31.60 25.54
C LEU A 304 -4.33 31.95 25.11
N GLY A 305 -4.73 31.49 23.93
CA GLY A 305 -6.02 31.77 23.32
C GLY A 305 -7.18 31.22 24.16
N THR A 306 -8.21 32.03 24.33
CA THR A 306 -9.41 31.66 25.11
C THR A 306 -10.19 30.51 24.49
N GLN A 307 -10.12 30.34 23.16
CA GLN A 307 -10.72 29.21 22.45
C GLN A 307 -9.97 27.90 22.73
N VAL A 308 -8.63 27.91 22.67
CA VAL A 308 -7.77 26.76 23.01
C VAL A 308 -7.98 26.32 24.47
N LEU A 309 -8.06 27.27 25.41
CA LEU A 309 -8.35 26.97 26.81
C LEU A 309 -9.81 26.54 27.07
N GLY A 310 -10.74 26.92 26.20
CA GLY A 310 -12.17 26.63 26.32
C GLY A 310 -12.49 25.13 26.21
N HIS A 311 -11.67 24.38 25.48
CA HIS A 311 -11.81 22.93 25.30
C HIS A 311 -11.29 22.10 26.48
N ILE A 312 -10.45 22.69 27.35
CA ILE A 312 -9.87 22.03 28.52
C ILE A 312 -10.90 22.01 29.63
N LYS A 313 -11.28 20.84 30.16
CA LYS A 313 -12.35 20.75 31.16
C LYS A 313 -11.88 21.09 32.57
N SER A 314 -10.61 20.85 32.88
CA SER A 314 -10.04 21.12 34.20
C SER A 314 -9.68 22.60 34.38
N GLY A 315 -10.31 23.26 35.36
CA GLY A 315 -9.94 24.63 35.76
C GLY A 315 -8.52 24.71 36.32
N ARG A 316 -8.02 23.63 36.93
CA ARG A 316 -6.66 23.54 37.49
C ARG A 316 -5.61 23.39 36.38
N ALA A 317 -5.87 22.55 35.37
CA ALA A 317 -5.01 22.44 34.19
C ALA A 317 -4.92 23.77 33.42
N ARG A 318 -6.03 24.51 33.27
CA ARG A 318 -6.02 25.86 32.67
C ARG A 318 -5.08 26.80 33.42
N SER A 319 -5.17 26.86 34.75
CA SER A 319 -4.29 27.71 35.57
C SER A 319 -2.81 27.30 35.46
N LEU A 320 -2.52 25.98 35.37
CA LEU A 320 -1.16 25.48 35.16
C LEU A 320 -0.62 25.85 33.77
N LEU A 321 -1.42 25.75 32.71
CA LEU A 321 -1.04 26.15 31.35
C LEU A 321 -0.82 27.67 31.24
N GLU A 322 -1.66 28.48 31.89
CA GLU A 322 -1.44 29.92 31.99
C GLU A 322 -0.15 30.26 32.75
N LEU A 323 0.18 29.49 33.81
CA LEU A 323 1.41 29.67 34.59
C LEU A 323 2.65 29.27 33.78
N LEU A 324 2.56 28.16 33.02
CA LEU A 324 3.56 27.73 32.05
C LEU A 324 3.80 28.84 31.01
N ALA A 325 2.74 29.32 30.33
CA ALA A 325 2.86 30.38 29.32
C ALA A 325 3.49 31.67 29.87
N LYS A 326 3.15 32.07 31.10
CA LYS A 326 3.77 33.25 31.76
C LYS A 326 5.27 33.08 32.01
N GLN A 327 5.76 31.87 32.26
CA GLN A 327 7.20 31.59 32.43
C GLN A 327 7.98 31.56 31.11
N HIS A 328 7.28 31.34 29.98
CA HIS A 328 7.86 31.27 28.63
C HIS A 328 7.99 32.63 27.91
N VAL A 329 7.48 33.74 28.49
CA VAL A 329 7.76 35.10 27.99
C VAL A 329 9.17 35.49 28.45
N GLY A 330 10.11 35.63 27.51
CA GLY A 330 11.53 35.94 27.78
C GLY A 330 12.09 36.99 26.84
N PRO A 331 13.25 37.61 27.18
CA PRO A 331 13.74 38.83 26.52
C PRO A 331 14.01 38.62 25.02
N THR A 332 13.95 39.73 24.27
CA THR A 332 14.27 39.80 22.84
C THR A 332 15.67 39.25 22.59
N LEU A 333 15.78 38.30 21.65
CA LEU A 333 17.04 37.67 21.23
C LEU A 333 17.86 38.61 20.33
N GLU A 334 18.02 39.87 20.73
CA GLU A 334 18.57 40.96 19.89
C GLU A 334 20.10 40.97 19.72
N PRO A 335 20.98 40.56 20.66
CA PRO A 335 22.41 40.84 20.50
C PRO A 335 23.23 39.82 19.67
N HIS A 336 22.61 39.04 18.76
CA HIS A 336 23.37 38.15 17.86
C HIS A 336 22.86 38.10 16.40
N VAL A 337 21.64 38.57 16.11
CA VAL A 337 21.09 38.64 14.73
C VAL A 337 21.78 39.72 13.89
N ALA A 338 22.39 40.72 14.53
CA ALA A 338 23.04 41.83 13.84
C ALA A 338 24.27 41.43 13.02
N ALA A 339 24.92 40.29 13.30
CA ALA A 339 26.12 39.85 12.58
C ALA A 339 25.83 39.08 11.27
N VAL A 340 24.60 38.59 11.07
CA VAL A 340 24.23 37.73 9.92
C VAL A 340 23.24 38.43 8.96
N LYS A 341 22.77 39.62 9.35
CA LYS A 341 21.75 40.41 8.64
C LYS A 341 22.02 40.68 7.15
N PRO A 342 23.27 40.90 6.66
CA PRO A 342 23.51 41.18 5.24
C PRO A 342 23.40 39.97 4.32
N LEU A 343 23.38 38.73 4.84
CA LEU A 343 23.57 37.52 4.03
C LEU A 343 22.29 36.71 3.80
N LEU A 344 21.23 36.87 4.60
CA LEU A 344 20.09 35.94 4.63
C LEU A 344 18.79 36.43 3.98
N LEU A 345 18.68 37.70 3.60
CA LEU A 345 17.42 38.29 3.15
C LEU A 345 17.51 38.85 1.71
N SER A 346 17.74 37.96 0.73
CA SER A 346 17.43 38.22 -0.67
C SER A 346 17.50 36.92 -1.49
N SER A 347 16.37 36.25 -1.70
CA SER A 347 16.29 35.19 -2.73
C SER A 347 14.89 35.09 -3.32
N ALA A 348 14.78 35.32 -4.63
CA ALA A 348 13.64 34.91 -5.46
C ALA A 348 13.73 33.41 -5.80
N PRO A 349 12.61 32.73 -6.11
CA PRO A 349 12.62 31.29 -6.42
C PRO A 349 13.36 31.01 -7.74
N THR A 350 14.30 30.06 -7.71
CA THR A 350 15.08 29.60 -8.88
C THR A 350 14.79 28.13 -9.23
N PRO A 351 14.94 27.71 -10.51
CA PRO A 351 14.51 26.41 -11.00
C PRO A 351 15.44 25.25 -10.62
N ILE A 352 14.86 24.04 -10.63
CA ILE A 352 15.45 22.74 -10.28
C ILE A 352 16.70 22.43 -11.12
N LYS A 353 17.81 22.05 -10.47
CA LYS A 353 18.98 21.41 -11.10
C LYS A 353 19.16 19.99 -10.56
N THR A 354 19.36 19.05 -11.47
CA THR A 354 19.62 17.63 -11.24
C THR A 354 20.98 17.39 -10.59
N VAL A 355 21.04 16.51 -9.57
CA VAL A 355 22.28 16.06 -8.90
C VAL A 355 22.93 14.95 -9.74
N PRO A 356 24.28 14.86 -9.82
CA PRO A 356 24.94 13.77 -10.51
C PRO A 356 24.74 12.42 -9.81
N VAL A 357 24.45 11.46 -10.66
CA VAL A 357 24.24 10.02 -10.48
C VAL A 357 25.18 9.34 -9.47
N ALA A 358 24.62 8.57 -8.52
CA ALA A 358 25.33 7.47 -7.87
C ALA A 358 25.19 6.22 -8.75
N PRO A 359 26.26 5.43 -8.99
CA PRO A 359 26.15 4.24 -9.81
C PRO A 359 25.36 3.16 -9.04
N LEU A 360 24.21 2.76 -9.59
CA LEU A 360 23.43 1.62 -9.14
C LEU A 360 23.95 0.38 -9.87
N LYS A 361 24.20 -0.72 -9.16
CA LYS A 361 24.65 -1.95 -9.79
C LYS A 361 23.42 -2.74 -10.27
N ALA A 362 23.23 -2.86 -11.58
CA ALA A 362 22.23 -3.75 -12.19
C ALA A 362 23.00 -4.85 -12.94
N GLY A 363 22.97 -6.07 -12.42
CA GLY A 363 23.86 -7.16 -12.87
C GLY A 363 25.34 -6.84 -12.62
N ASP A 364 26.19 -7.00 -13.64
CA ASP A 364 27.62 -6.64 -13.60
C ASP A 364 27.92 -5.20 -14.04
N GLN A 365 26.90 -4.44 -14.45
CA GLN A 365 27.05 -3.07 -14.93
C GLN A 365 26.65 -2.04 -13.87
N LEU A 366 27.43 -0.97 -13.78
CA LEU A 366 27.09 0.24 -13.01
C LEU A 366 26.15 1.08 -13.89
N VAL A 367 24.85 1.01 -13.62
CA VAL A 367 23.83 1.83 -14.27
C VAL A 367 23.73 3.16 -13.54
N ALA A 368 24.00 4.20 -14.29
CA ALA A 368 23.85 5.55 -13.82
C ALA A 368 22.38 5.99 -13.98
N ASN A 369 21.57 5.93 -12.91
CA ASN A 369 20.24 6.58 -12.92
C ASN A 369 20.26 7.92 -12.15
N PRO A 370 20.22 9.08 -12.84
CA PRO A 370 20.00 10.38 -12.21
C PRO A 370 18.52 10.50 -11.83
N VAL A 371 18.11 10.02 -10.67
CA VAL A 371 16.78 10.38 -10.14
C VAL A 371 16.86 11.84 -9.63
N PRO A 372 16.11 12.79 -10.21
CA PRO A 372 16.03 14.14 -9.68
C PRO A 372 15.35 14.07 -8.31
N ALA A 373 16.09 14.29 -7.22
CA ALA A 373 15.45 14.63 -5.96
C ALA A 373 14.85 16.04 -6.12
N VAL A 374 13.56 16.11 -6.46
CA VAL A 374 12.82 17.38 -6.52
C VAL A 374 12.66 17.90 -5.09
N ARG A 375 13.64 18.67 -4.62
CA ARG A 375 13.49 19.49 -3.40
C ARG A 375 12.73 20.76 -3.77
N GLY A 376 11.40 20.65 -3.87
CA GLY A 376 10.51 21.78 -3.64
C GLY A 376 10.47 22.06 -2.14
N LYS A 377 10.52 23.33 -1.72
CA LYS A 377 10.44 23.74 -0.32
C LYS A 377 9.15 23.23 0.34
N THR A 378 9.25 22.12 1.06
CA THR A 378 8.36 21.76 2.17
C THR A 378 9.28 21.22 3.27
N GLN A 379 9.22 21.81 4.47
CA GLN A 379 9.96 21.28 5.62
C GLN A 379 9.53 19.83 5.84
N GLN A 380 10.47 18.89 5.71
CA GLN A 380 10.26 17.46 5.84
C GLN A 380 10.92 16.97 7.12
N THR A 381 10.22 17.10 8.24
CA THR A 381 10.60 16.43 9.48
C THR A 381 9.67 15.22 9.69
N ALA A 382 9.99 14.12 9.01
CA ALA A 382 9.33 12.84 9.23
C ALA A 382 9.90 12.17 10.48
N LEU A 383 9.00 11.73 11.35
CA LEU A 383 9.27 11.25 12.69
C LEU A 383 9.09 9.71 12.67
N VAL A 384 10.17 8.97 12.35
CA VAL A 384 10.10 7.51 12.13
C VAL A 384 10.63 6.76 13.35
N ARG A 385 9.84 5.90 14.00
CA ARG A 385 10.35 5.08 15.11
C ARG A 385 11.23 3.93 14.59
N GLN A 386 12.51 3.91 14.97
CA GLN A 386 13.36 2.74 14.72
C GLN A 386 13.17 1.72 15.84
N GLU A 387 12.86 0.49 15.45
CA GLU A 387 12.70 -0.64 16.36
C GLU A 387 13.87 -1.60 16.11
N PRO A 388 14.73 -1.88 17.09
CA PRO A 388 15.77 -2.88 16.94
C PRO A 388 15.11 -4.25 16.75
N VAL A 389 15.48 -4.95 15.67
CA VAL A 389 14.97 -6.28 15.34
C VAL A 389 16.12 -7.29 15.42
N ASP A 390 15.89 -8.34 16.20
CA ASP A 390 16.76 -9.51 16.25
C ASP A 390 16.54 -10.38 15.00
N ASP A 391 17.22 -10.02 13.91
CA ASP A 391 17.11 -10.70 12.61
C ASP A 391 18.24 -11.71 12.37
N VAL A 392 17.88 -12.91 11.95
CA VAL A 392 18.79 -14.00 11.56
C VAL A 392 18.41 -14.45 10.14
N PRO A 393 18.84 -13.71 9.09
CA PRO A 393 18.46 -14.00 7.72
C PRO A 393 19.05 -15.34 7.28
N ALA A 394 18.19 -16.35 7.11
CA ALA A 394 18.58 -17.66 6.58
C ALA A 394 17.52 -18.17 5.60
N SER A 395 17.93 -18.49 4.37
CA SER A 395 17.04 -19.10 3.37
C SER A 395 16.53 -20.45 3.87
N GLY A 396 15.23 -20.68 3.71
CA GLY A 396 14.66 -22.02 3.86
C GLY A 396 15.31 -22.99 2.89
N LYS A 397 15.52 -24.23 3.31
CA LYS A 397 16.13 -25.28 2.49
C LYS A 397 15.15 -26.39 2.19
N ASN A 398 15.16 -26.91 0.97
CA ASN A 398 14.45 -28.14 0.65
C ASN A 398 15.16 -29.35 1.29
N LEU A 399 14.59 -30.55 1.17
CA LEU A 399 15.15 -31.75 1.79
C LEU A 399 16.39 -32.32 1.06
N ASN A 400 16.72 -31.79 -0.12
CA ASN A 400 17.99 -32.03 -0.81
C ASN A 400 19.12 -31.09 -0.30
N GLY A 401 18.78 -30.05 0.46
CA GLY A 401 19.73 -29.09 1.04
C GLY A 401 19.89 -27.80 0.24
N ASP A 402 19.19 -27.65 -0.87
CA ASP A 402 19.21 -26.47 -1.73
C ASP A 402 18.37 -25.34 -1.11
N ALA A 403 18.77 -24.09 -1.32
CA ALA A 403 17.95 -22.93 -0.96
C ALA A 403 16.62 -22.98 -1.74
N ALA A 404 15.50 -22.75 -1.04
CA ALA A 404 14.17 -22.84 -1.61
C ALA A 404 13.21 -21.83 -0.98
N ALA A 405 12.58 -21.01 -1.84
CA ALA A 405 11.41 -20.22 -1.50
C ALA A 405 10.17 -21.12 -1.34
N PRO A 406 9.07 -20.63 -0.73
CA PRO A 406 7.80 -21.37 -0.75
C PRO A 406 7.28 -21.48 -2.18
N ALA A 407 6.39 -22.43 -2.42
CA ALA A 407 5.94 -22.77 -3.78
C ALA A 407 5.30 -21.57 -4.50
N ASP A 408 4.61 -20.69 -3.77
CA ASP A 408 3.97 -19.47 -4.28
C ASP A 408 4.95 -18.36 -4.70
N LYS A 409 6.17 -18.38 -4.16
CA LYS A 409 7.23 -17.39 -4.46
C LYS A 409 8.35 -17.95 -5.34
N THR A 410 8.32 -19.25 -5.60
CA THR A 410 9.29 -19.90 -6.49
C THR A 410 8.91 -19.61 -7.93
N VAL A 411 9.87 -19.14 -8.73
CA VAL A 411 9.67 -19.01 -10.17
C VAL A 411 9.51 -20.40 -10.77
N THR A 412 8.40 -20.65 -11.47
CA THR A 412 8.08 -21.96 -12.03
C THR A 412 7.72 -21.87 -13.51
N HIS A 413 7.79 -23.01 -14.21
CA HIS A 413 7.31 -23.18 -15.58
C HIS A 413 6.51 -24.49 -15.71
N GLY A 414 5.39 -24.46 -16.46
CA GLY A 414 4.54 -25.64 -16.69
C GLY A 414 3.70 -26.09 -15.49
N CYS A 415 3.50 -27.40 -15.32
CA CYS A 415 2.99 -28.00 -14.08
C CYS A 415 4.17 -27.97 -13.12
N PRO A 416 4.05 -27.20 -12.03
CA PRO A 416 5.06 -26.23 -11.64
C PRO A 416 6.43 -26.88 -11.41
N VAL A 417 7.32 -26.75 -12.40
CA VAL A 417 8.74 -27.08 -12.27
C VAL A 417 9.47 -25.87 -11.73
N SER A 418 10.18 -26.00 -10.62
CA SER A 418 11.01 -24.94 -10.04
C SER A 418 12.13 -24.52 -11.00
N MET A 419 12.21 -23.24 -11.41
CA MET A 419 13.30 -22.72 -12.25
C MET A 419 14.62 -22.53 -11.48
N VAL A 420 14.66 -22.91 -10.20
CA VAL A 420 15.87 -22.92 -9.37
C VAL A 420 16.44 -24.34 -9.27
N THR A 421 15.63 -25.27 -8.79
CA THR A 421 16.06 -26.63 -8.40
C THR A 421 15.62 -27.69 -9.41
N GLY A 422 14.67 -27.37 -10.27
CA GLY A 422 13.98 -28.29 -11.19
C GLY A 422 13.14 -29.37 -10.51
N GLU A 423 12.81 -29.21 -9.23
CA GLU A 423 11.83 -30.06 -8.55
C GLU A 423 10.40 -29.72 -9.00
N GLU A 424 9.49 -30.71 -8.98
CA GLU A 424 8.05 -30.45 -9.10
C GLU A 424 7.53 -29.88 -7.78
N LEU A 425 6.75 -28.80 -7.87
CA LEU A 425 6.14 -28.08 -6.74
C LEU A 425 4.62 -28.04 -6.85
N LEU A 426 3.99 -29.22 -6.89
CA LEU A 426 2.56 -29.33 -7.17
C LEU A 426 1.72 -29.11 -5.90
N THR A 427 1.11 -27.94 -5.79
CA THR A 427 0.15 -27.60 -4.72
C THR A 427 -1.29 -27.72 -5.23
N LEU A 428 -2.13 -28.47 -4.50
CA LEU A 428 -3.53 -28.70 -4.84
C LEU A 428 -4.43 -28.50 -3.61
N THR A 429 -5.48 -27.70 -3.75
CA THR A 429 -6.50 -27.50 -2.71
C THR A 429 -7.63 -28.50 -2.91
N ASP A 430 -7.75 -29.46 -2.00
CA ASP A 430 -8.78 -30.50 -2.08
C ASP A 430 -10.04 -30.12 -1.28
N GLY A 431 -9.97 -29.11 -0.41
CA GLY A 431 -11.09 -28.72 0.44
C GLY A 431 -10.87 -27.44 1.26
N THR A 432 -11.94 -26.91 1.84
CA THR A 432 -11.88 -25.72 2.71
C THR A 432 -12.71 -25.92 3.99
N LEU A 433 -12.24 -25.31 5.07
CA LEU A 433 -12.99 -25.09 6.31
C LEU A 433 -13.31 -23.60 6.40
N ASP A 434 -14.60 -23.27 6.37
CA ASP A 434 -15.07 -21.90 6.50
C ASP A 434 -15.15 -21.47 7.97
N GLY A 435 -15.24 -20.17 8.20
CA GLY A 435 -15.20 -19.56 9.54
C GLY A 435 -14.59 -18.17 9.48
N VAL A 436 -14.44 -17.54 10.66
CA VAL A 436 -13.73 -16.26 10.78
C VAL A 436 -12.27 -16.38 10.31
N LEU A 437 -11.60 -17.47 10.70
CA LEU A 437 -10.28 -17.84 10.20
C LEU A 437 -10.42 -19.01 9.21
N PRO A 438 -10.60 -18.75 7.90
CA PRO A 438 -10.74 -19.82 6.92
C PRO A 438 -9.44 -20.63 6.75
N PHE A 439 -9.59 -21.90 6.39
CA PHE A 439 -8.47 -22.81 6.19
C PHE A 439 -8.64 -23.66 4.95
N GLU A 440 -7.57 -23.74 4.15
CA GLU A 440 -7.52 -24.59 2.97
C GLU A 440 -6.80 -25.90 3.32
N TRP A 441 -7.49 -27.02 3.08
CA TRP A 441 -6.86 -28.33 3.09
C TRP A 441 -6.16 -28.53 1.75
N THR A 442 -4.84 -28.31 1.77
CA THR A 442 -3.98 -28.45 0.61
C THR A 442 -3.13 -29.69 0.76
N ARG A 443 -2.83 -30.32 -0.37
CA ARG A 443 -1.77 -31.29 -0.51
C ARG A 443 -0.69 -30.75 -1.44
N VAL A 444 0.56 -31.00 -1.08
CA VAL A 444 1.73 -30.49 -1.79
C VAL A 444 2.64 -31.64 -2.12
N TYR A 445 2.95 -31.83 -3.41
CA TYR A 445 4.03 -32.72 -3.82
C TYR A 445 5.31 -31.91 -4.03
N ARG A 446 6.41 -32.39 -3.46
CA ARG A 446 7.74 -31.82 -3.65
C ARG A 446 8.72 -32.94 -3.96
N THR A 447 9.40 -32.87 -5.12
CA THR A 447 10.34 -33.95 -5.53
C THR A 447 11.46 -34.17 -4.51
N SER A 448 11.96 -33.13 -3.85
CA SER A 448 12.99 -33.29 -2.81
C SER A 448 12.47 -34.02 -1.55
N ALA A 449 11.16 -34.17 -1.38
CA ALA A 449 10.52 -34.80 -0.22
C ALA A 449 10.15 -36.27 -0.43
N VAL A 450 10.58 -36.92 -1.51
CA VAL A 450 10.21 -38.32 -1.85
C VAL A 450 10.64 -39.37 -0.82
N GLU A 451 11.51 -39.04 0.13
CA GLU A 451 11.90 -39.92 1.25
C GLU A 451 11.02 -39.74 2.50
N VAL A 452 10.05 -38.82 2.48
CA VAL A 452 9.21 -38.45 3.62
C VAL A 452 7.75 -38.78 3.33
N ASP A 453 7.12 -39.52 4.25
CA ASP A 453 5.67 -39.74 4.30
C ASP A 453 5.11 -39.07 5.56
N CYS A 454 4.30 -38.03 5.37
CA CYS A 454 3.55 -37.37 6.45
C CYS A 454 2.04 -37.70 6.44
N GLY A 455 1.67 -38.87 5.92
CA GLY A 455 0.32 -39.41 5.93
C GLY A 455 -0.40 -39.37 4.59
N LEU A 456 0.10 -38.61 3.61
CA LEU A 456 -0.40 -38.59 2.23
C LEU A 456 0.50 -39.38 1.25
N GLY A 457 1.41 -40.20 1.77
CA GLY A 457 2.36 -40.98 0.96
C GLY A 457 3.65 -40.22 0.67
N PHE A 458 4.63 -40.95 0.16
CA PHE A 458 5.98 -40.43 -0.11
C PHE A 458 5.99 -39.25 -1.09
N GLY A 459 6.67 -38.16 -0.72
CA GLY A 459 6.75 -36.92 -1.51
C GLY A 459 5.57 -35.97 -1.32
N TRP A 460 4.47 -36.41 -0.71
CA TRP A 460 3.28 -35.60 -0.46
C TRP A 460 3.20 -35.11 0.99
N SER A 461 2.94 -33.82 1.15
CA SER A 461 2.61 -33.17 2.41
C SER A 461 1.25 -32.50 2.38
N HIS A 462 0.83 -31.94 3.51
CA HIS A 462 -0.45 -31.26 3.66
C HIS A 462 -0.37 -30.04 4.57
N SER A 463 -1.36 -29.14 4.50
CA SER A 463 -1.38 -27.86 5.22
C SER A 463 -1.31 -27.93 6.76
N LEU A 464 -1.40 -29.12 7.37
CA LEU A 464 -1.24 -29.36 8.81
C LEU A 464 0.05 -30.11 9.18
N ALA A 465 0.96 -30.36 8.22
CA ALA A 465 2.17 -31.17 8.41
C ALA A 465 3.35 -30.41 9.07
N GLN A 466 3.16 -29.14 9.43
CA GLN A 466 4.20 -28.30 10.01
C GLN A 466 4.63 -28.79 11.40
N ARG A 467 5.92 -28.64 11.72
CA ARG A 467 6.50 -29.07 13.01
C ARG A 467 7.76 -28.28 13.37
N LEU A 468 8.06 -28.25 14.67
CA LEU A 468 9.31 -27.70 15.21
C LEU A 468 10.13 -28.81 15.85
N VAL A 469 11.45 -28.74 15.69
CA VAL A 469 12.42 -29.59 16.39
C VAL A 469 13.43 -28.69 17.09
N VAL A 470 13.48 -28.78 18.42
CA VAL A 470 14.46 -28.06 19.23
C VAL A 470 15.73 -28.91 19.37
N SER A 471 16.89 -28.31 19.08
CA SER A 471 18.20 -28.97 19.14
C SER A 471 19.23 -28.03 19.78
N GLY A 472 19.43 -28.16 21.10
CA GLY A 472 20.30 -27.24 21.83
C GLY A 472 19.71 -25.83 21.86
N ASP A 473 20.47 -24.85 21.39
CA ASP A 473 20.08 -23.43 21.35
C ASP A 473 19.41 -23.04 20.02
N SER A 474 19.09 -24.00 19.13
CA SER A 474 18.38 -23.75 17.88
C SER A 474 17.06 -24.51 17.79
N VAL A 475 16.16 -23.97 16.97
CA VAL A 475 14.87 -24.58 16.63
C VAL A 475 14.74 -24.63 15.12
N VAL A 476 14.50 -25.83 14.59
CA VAL A 476 14.31 -26.08 13.17
C VAL A 476 12.81 -26.20 12.89
N TRP A 477 12.29 -25.25 12.13
CA TRP A 477 10.94 -25.30 11.58
C TRP A 477 10.94 -26.07 10.28
N THR A 478 10.14 -27.15 10.23
CA THR A 478 9.76 -27.78 8.96
C THR A 478 8.34 -27.35 8.62
N ASP A 479 8.19 -26.59 7.54
CA ASP A 479 6.89 -26.07 7.11
C ASP A 479 6.04 -27.16 6.41
N HIS A 480 4.86 -26.76 5.93
CA HIS A 480 3.90 -27.69 5.31
C HIS A 480 4.33 -28.14 3.91
N GLU A 481 5.36 -27.52 3.34
CA GLU A 481 5.98 -27.89 2.06
C GLU A 481 7.26 -28.73 2.27
N ASN A 482 7.55 -29.15 3.50
CA ASN A 482 8.77 -29.85 3.91
C ASN A 482 10.07 -29.02 3.78
N ARG A 483 9.98 -27.68 3.71
CA ARG A 483 11.18 -26.82 3.78
C ARG A 483 11.63 -26.65 5.22
N ARG A 484 12.93 -26.55 5.43
CA ARG A 484 13.57 -26.39 6.75
C ARG A 484 14.15 -25.00 6.90
N THR A 485 13.77 -24.32 7.96
CA THR A 485 14.32 -23.02 8.37
C THR A 485 14.80 -23.13 9.81
N GLU A 486 16.03 -22.71 10.07
CA GLU A 486 16.59 -22.69 11.41
C GLU A 486 16.43 -21.31 12.05
N PHE A 487 16.02 -21.28 13.30
CA PHE A 487 15.97 -20.10 14.15
C PHE A 487 16.80 -20.33 15.41
N VAL A 488 17.26 -19.24 16.01
CA VAL A 488 17.76 -19.26 17.40
C VAL A 488 16.58 -19.50 18.34
N LEU A 489 16.75 -20.33 19.36
CA LEU A 489 15.71 -20.60 20.35
C LEU A 489 15.36 -19.30 21.11
N PRO A 490 14.09 -18.84 21.10
CA PRO A 490 13.67 -17.67 21.86
C PRO A 490 13.90 -17.84 23.37
N THR A 491 14.22 -16.75 24.05
CA THR A 491 14.44 -16.73 25.50
C THR A 491 13.65 -15.58 26.13
N ALA A 492 13.49 -15.56 27.45
CA ALA A 492 12.87 -14.42 28.13
C ALA A 492 13.60 -13.09 27.89
N ALA A 493 14.90 -13.13 27.55
CA ALA A 493 15.69 -11.94 27.19
C ALA A 493 15.54 -11.54 25.71
N ARG A 494 15.28 -12.50 24.82
CA ARG A 494 15.04 -12.31 23.38
C ARG A 494 13.79 -13.08 22.98
N PRO A 495 12.60 -12.54 23.31
CA PRO A 495 11.35 -13.29 23.20
C PRO A 495 10.88 -13.46 21.76
N ALA A 496 11.44 -12.70 20.81
CA ALA A 496 11.12 -12.80 19.38
C ALA A 496 12.42 -12.84 18.56
N ILE A 497 12.50 -13.78 17.62
CA ILE A 497 13.59 -13.91 16.65
C ILE A 497 12.97 -13.85 15.25
N THR A 498 13.41 -12.89 14.45
CA THR A 498 12.96 -12.71 13.07
C THR A 498 13.92 -13.37 12.10
N ASN A 499 13.40 -13.92 11.01
CA ASN A 499 14.17 -14.33 9.85
C ASN A 499 13.57 -13.64 8.61
N SER A 500 14.23 -12.58 8.15
CA SER A 500 13.79 -11.79 7.00
C SER A 500 13.73 -12.58 5.70
N LEU A 501 14.64 -13.53 5.46
CA LEU A 501 14.64 -14.39 4.25
C LEU A 501 13.50 -15.41 4.24
N ALA A 502 13.07 -15.88 5.41
CA ALA A 502 11.93 -16.79 5.53
C ALA A 502 10.59 -16.04 5.67
N GLU A 503 10.62 -14.71 5.83
CA GLU A 503 9.47 -13.87 6.18
C GLU A 503 8.64 -14.44 7.34
N ALA A 504 9.37 -14.90 8.37
CA ALA A 504 8.80 -15.54 9.53
C ALA A 504 9.50 -15.08 10.81
N ALA A 505 8.79 -15.14 11.92
CA ALA A 505 9.34 -14.89 13.24
C ALA A 505 8.89 -15.97 14.22
N ILE A 506 9.73 -16.29 15.20
CA ILE A 506 9.41 -17.25 16.25
C ILE A 506 9.49 -16.58 17.62
N TYR A 507 8.52 -16.90 18.48
CA TYR A 507 8.39 -16.30 19.80
C TYR A 507 7.94 -17.29 20.87
N LEU A 508 8.20 -16.93 22.13
CA LEU A 508 7.67 -17.66 23.29
C LEU A 508 6.15 -17.41 23.41
N GLY A 509 5.39 -18.50 23.53
CA GLY A 509 3.95 -18.44 23.80
C GLY A 509 3.62 -18.09 25.25
N GLU A 510 2.32 -18.01 25.56
CA GLU A 510 1.84 -17.74 26.92
C GLU A 510 1.93 -18.97 27.82
N LEU A 511 1.85 -20.17 27.23
CA LEU A 511 1.98 -21.43 27.94
C LEU A 511 3.45 -21.84 28.10
N PRO A 512 3.83 -22.51 29.21
CA PRO A 512 5.13 -23.14 29.31
C PRO A 512 5.37 -24.10 28.13
N ASP A 513 6.56 -24.04 27.54
CA ASP A 513 6.99 -24.85 26.39
C ASP A 513 6.15 -24.66 25.10
N GLU A 514 5.39 -23.56 25.02
CA GLU A 514 4.75 -23.13 23.78
C GLU A 514 5.71 -22.25 22.96
N LEU A 515 5.91 -22.65 21.70
CA LEU A 515 6.57 -21.82 20.70
C LEU A 515 5.52 -21.43 19.67
N VAL A 516 5.50 -20.16 19.31
CA VAL A 516 4.57 -19.67 18.30
C VAL A 516 5.36 -19.09 17.15
N LEU A 517 4.99 -19.46 15.93
CA LEU A 517 5.62 -19.03 14.69
C LEU A 517 4.66 -18.11 13.93
N ALA A 518 5.06 -16.87 13.70
CA ALA A 518 4.38 -15.93 12.83
C ALA A 518 4.88 -16.12 11.40
N GLN A 519 3.96 -16.30 10.46
CA GLN A 519 4.24 -16.21 9.03
C GLN A 519 3.06 -15.53 8.34
N ALA A 520 3.33 -14.48 7.58
CA ALA A 520 2.30 -13.59 7.05
C ALA A 520 1.35 -13.10 8.16
N SER A 521 0.03 -13.30 7.99
CA SER A 521 -1.00 -12.91 8.97
C SER A 521 -1.45 -14.07 9.89
N ARG A 522 -0.71 -15.19 9.92
CA ARG A 522 -1.06 -16.37 10.71
C ARG A 522 -0.01 -16.65 11.79
N PHE A 523 -0.48 -17.16 12.91
CA PHE A 523 0.32 -17.58 14.04
C PHE A 523 0.11 -19.08 14.28
N TYR A 524 1.18 -19.85 14.16
CA TYR A 524 1.19 -21.30 14.33
C TYR A 524 1.68 -21.64 15.73
N HIS A 525 0.82 -22.22 16.55
CA HIS A 525 1.11 -22.57 17.94
C HIS A 525 1.60 -24.00 18.03
N PHE A 526 2.80 -24.17 18.60
CA PHE A 526 3.43 -25.47 18.81
C PHE A 526 3.61 -25.76 20.28
N HIS A 527 3.29 -26.99 20.69
CA HIS A 527 3.58 -27.50 22.01
C HIS A 527 4.35 -28.81 21.88
N ASN A 528 5.52 -28.90 22.54
CA ASN A 528 6.47 -30.01 22.36
C ASN A 528 6.80 -30.31 20.88
N GLY A 529 6.92 -29.25 20.06
CA GLY A 529 7.24 -29.35 18.64
C GLY A 529 6.07 -29.70 17.70
N ALA A 530 4.90 -30.07 18.24
CA ALA A 530 3.72 -30.41 17.45
C ALA A 530 2.77 -29.22 17.32
N LEU A 531 2.22 -28.99 16.11
CA LEU A 531 1.19 -27.98 15.87
C LEU A 531 -0.08 -28.33 16.67
N VAL A 532 -0.58 -27.37 17.45
CA VAL A 532 -1.79 -27.49 18.30
C VAL A 532 -2.88 -26.48 17.95
N ALA A 533 -2.52 -25.31 17.41
CA ALA A 533 -3.49 -24.31 16.95
C ALA A 533 -2.91 -23.41 15.87
N ILE A 534 -3.80 -22.77 15.09
CA ILE A 534 -3.49 -21.69 14.16
C ILE A 534 -4.38 -20.50 14.54
N SER A 535 -3.81 -19.32 14.72
CA SER A 535 -4.56 -18.10 15.05
C SER A 535 -4.21 -16.93 14.13
N ASP A 536 -4.98 -15.85 14.25
CA ASP A 536 -4.73 -14.55 13.63
C ASP A 536 -4.50 -13.46 14.71
N ALA A 537 -4.38 -12.19 14.29
CA ALA A 537 -4.13 -11.07 15.19
C ALA A 537 -5.26 -10.82 16.22
N TYR A 538 -6.46 -11.36 15.97
CA TYR A 538 -7.62 -11.28 16.86
C TYR A 538 -7.76 -12.50 17.77
N ASP A 539 -6.80 -13.42 17.73
CA ASP A 539 -6.85 -14.69 18.44
C ASP A 539 -8.02 -15.59 18.00
N ASN A 540 -8.49 -15.45 16.76
CA ASN A 540 -9.44 -16.40 16.18
C ASN A 540 -8.70 -17.73 15.95
N ARG A 541 -9.03 -18.80 16.70
CA ARG A 541 -8.23 -20.04 16.69
C ARG A 541 -8.89 -21.20 15.95
N LEU A 542 -8.14 -21.82 15.04
CA LEU A 542 -8.32 -23.19 14.59
C LEU A 542 -7.56 -24.12 15.54
N ARG A 543 -8.23 -25.14 16.09
CA ARG A 543 -7.65 -26.08 17.05
C ARG A 543 -7.38 -27.43 16.40
N VAL A 544 -6.18 -27.95 16.59
CA VAL A 544 -5.74 -29.25 16.07
C VAL A 544 -5.87 -30.29 17.18
N PHE A 545 -6.82 -31.21 17.03
CA PHE A 545 -6.98 -32.36 17.91
C PHE A 545 -6.23 -33.56 17.34
N ARG A 546 -5.56 -34.30 18.23
CA ARG A 546 -4.78 -35.48 17.89
C ARG A 546 -5.36 -36.73 18.53
N ASP A 547 -5.25 -37.84 17.83
CA ASP A 547 -5.64 -39.15 18.35
C ASP A 547 -4.63 -39.66 19.39
N ARG A 548 -4.91 -40.85 19.95
CA ARG A 548 -4.02 -41.49 20.95
C ARG A 548 -2.63 -41.87 20.42
N LEU A 549 -2.45 -41.90 19.10
CA LEU A 549 -1.18 -42.16 18.43
C LEU A 549 -0.44 -40.85 18.05
N GLY A 550 -1.00 -39.68 18.40
CA GLY A 550 -0.43 -38.37 18.11
C GLY A 550 -0.68 -37.87 16.69
N ARG A 551 -1.50 -38.56 15.89
CA ARG A 551 -1.86 -38.14 14.52
C ARG A 551 -2.96 -37.10 14.57
N VAL A 552 -3.00 -36.19 13.60
CA VAL A 552 -4.07 -35.17 13.52
C VAL A 552 -5.39 -35.85 13.21
N GLU A 553 -6.35 -35.78 14.13
CA GLU A 553 -7.69 -36.35 13.98
C GLU A 553 -8.69 -35.31 13.45
N ARG A 554 -8.63 -34.08 13.98
CA ARG A 554 -9.61 -33.03 13.67
C ARG A 554 -8.97 -31.64 13.69
N LEU A 555 -9.39 -30.80 12.74
CA LEU A 555 -9.19 -29.35 12.77
C LEU A 555 -10.53 -28.67 13.03
N ASP A 556 -10.70 -28.06 14.20
CA ASP A 556 -11.94 -27.42 14.65
C ASP A 556 -11.83 -25.90 14.59
N ASN A 557 -12.84 -25.23 14.03
CA ASN A 557 -12.89 -23.76 13.99
C ASN A 557 -13.52 -23.11 15.23
N GLY A 558 -13.95 -23.91 16.21
CA GLY A 558 -14.50 -23.44 17.48
C GLY A 558 -15.97 -22.97 17.41
N VAL A 559 -16.60 -23.02 16.22
CA VAL A 559 -18.00 -22.60 16.01
C VAL A 559 -18.84 -23.74 15.42
N GLY A 560 -18.47 -24.96 15.80
CA GLY A 560 -19.21 -26.20 15.49
C GLY A 560 -19.00 -26.72 14.08
N ARG A 561 -17.84 -26.43 13.45
CA ARG A 561 -17.45 -26.99 12.16
C ARG A 561 -16.00 -27.48 12.22
N SER A 562 -15.72 -28.58 11.53
CA SER A 562 -14.39 -29.15 11.51
C SER A 562 -14.08 -29.94 10.25
N LEU A 563 -12.79 -30.10 9.98
CA LEU A 563 -12.29 -31.14 9.08
C LEU A 563 -11.85 -32.32 9.92
N PHE A 564 -12.35 -33.51 9.59
CA PHE A 564 -12.01 -34.76 10.24
C PHE A 564 -11.21 -35.66 9.31
N LEU A 565 -10.05 -36.13 9.77
CA LEU A 565 -9.11 -36.91 8.97
C LEU A 565 -9.29 -38.40 9.27
N ARG A 566 -9.64 -39.19 8.27
CA ARG A 566 -9.76 -40.65 8.38
C ARG A 566 -8.45 -41.33 7.99
N TYR A 567 -8.01 -42.29 8.81
CA TYR A 567 -6.77 -43.02 8.59
C TYR A 567 -6.98 -44.51 8.38
N GLU A 568 -6.16 -45.09 7.51
CA GLU A 568 -5.99 -46.53 7.34
C GLU A 568 -4.48 -46.83 7.21
N LEU A 569 -3.97 -47.82 7.96
CA LEU A 569 -2.54 -48.19 7.97
C LEU A 569 -1.58 -47.00 8.15
N GLY A 570 -1.98 -45.97 8.90
CA GLY A 570 -1.15 -44.79 9.16
C GLY A 570 -1.28 -43.66 8.13
N ARG A 571 -2.04 -43.84 7.05
CA ARG A 571 -2.23 -42.84 5.98
C ARG A 571 -3.63 -42.26 5.96
N ILE A 572 -3.76 -41.00 5.56
CA ILE A 572 -5.02 -40.28 5.43
C ILE A 572 -5.74 -40.82 4.19
N VAL A 573 -6.86 -41.51 4.35
CA VAL A 573 -7.65 -42.07 3.24
C VAL A 573 -8.82 -41.18 2.85
N ALA A 574 -9.19 -40.23 3.70
CA ALA A 574 -10.21 -39.22 3.39
C ALA A 574 -10.21 -38.06 4.38
N VAL A 575 -10.76 -36.94 3.93
CA VAL A 575 -11.12 -35.79 4.77
C VAL A 575 -12.63 -35.58 4.69
N ASP A 576 -13.26 -35.52 5.85
CA ASP A 576 -14.70 -35.30 5.99
C ASP A 576 -14.95 -33.91 6.60
N TYR A 577 -15.91 -33.17 6.05
CA TYR A 577 -16.43 -31.95 6.64
C TYR A 577 -17.50 -32.33 7.67
N GLN A 578 -17.31 -31.94 8.93
CA GLN A 578 -18.22 -32.25 10.02
C GLN A 578 -18.84 -30.98 10.61
N VAL A 579 -20.08 -31.12 11.04
CA VAL A 579 -20.84 -30.11 11.77
C VAL A 579 -21.26 -30.64 13.13
N HIS A 580 -21.20 -29.80 14.15
CA HIS A 580 -21.57 -30.14 15.51
C HIS A 580 -23.07 -29.86 15.71
N ARG A 581 -23.89 -30.92 15.84
CA ARG A 581 -25.36 -30.82 15.91
C ARG A 581 -25.90 -31.64 17.08
N ALA A 582 -26.96 -31.13 17.73
CA ALA A 582 -27.76 -31.89 18.69
C ALA A 582 -28.93 -32.56 17.96
N LYS A 583 -29.22 -33.83 18.27
CA LYS A 583 -30.45 -34.51 17.84
C LYS A 583 -31.54 -34.31 18.90
N GLY A 584 -32.34 -33.26 18.76
CA GLY A 584 -33.39 -32.94 19.74
C GLY A 584 -32.81 -32.42 21.06
N HIS A 585 -33.01 -33.15 22.15
CA HIS A 585 -32.48 -32.81 23.50
C HIS A 585 -31.20 -33.58 23.86
N GLU A 586 -30.65 -34.37 22.92
CA GLU A 586 -29.39 -35.09 23.10
C GLU A 586 -28.18 -34.14 23.09
N PRO A 587 -27.02 -34.54 23.64
CA PRO A 587 -25.78 -33.79 23.51
C PRO A 587 -25.44 -33.49 22.05
N PHE A 588 -24.71 -32.41 21.82
CA PHE A 588 -24.17 -32.14 20.49
C PHE A 588 -23.12 -33.20 20.13
N GLU A 589 -23.23 -33.72 18.91
CA GLU A 589 -22.29 -34.68 18.35
C GLU A 589 -21.79 -34.18 17.00
N TRP A 590 -20.56 -34.57 16.64
CA TRP A 590 -20.00 -34.31 15.32
C TRP A 590 -20.65 -35.23 14.29
N VAL A 591 -21.28 -34.64 13.28
CA VAL A 591 -21.92 -35.35 12.17
C VAL A 591 -21.20 -34.99 10.88
N THR A 592 -20.76 -36.01 10.12
CA THR A 592 -20.21 -35.80 8.78
C THR A 592 -21.30 -35.31 7.85
N GLU A 593 -21.15 -34.07 7.36
CA GLU A 593 -22.03 -33.48 6.35
C GLU A 593 -21.62 -33.95 4.95
N GLN A 594 -20.31 -34.00 4.69
CA GLN A 594 -19.78 -34.34 3.39
C GLN A 594 -18.39 -34.97 3.48
N LYS A 595 -18.11 -35.96 2.63
CA LYS A 595 -16.73 -36.39 2.35
C LYS A 595 -16.13 -35.44 1.31
N VAL A 596 -15.15 -34.66 1.71
CA VAL A 596 -14.55 -33.60 0.89
C VAL A 596 -13.68 -34.21 -0.21
N VAL A 597 -12.81 -35.14 0.19
CA VAL A 597 -11.87 -35.83 -0.68
C VAL A 597 -11.55 -37.22 -0.12
N SER A 598 -11.19 -38.15 -1.00
CA SER A 598 -10.65 -39.47 -0.67
C SER A 598 -9.37 -39.77 -1.43
N TYR A 599 -8.50 -40.57 -0.81
CA TYR A 599 -7.17 -40.88 -1.31
C TYR A 599 -6.98 -42.39 -1.39
N ALA A 600 -6.34 -42.85 -2.47
CA ALA A 600 -5.97 -44.25 -2.67
C ALA A 600 -4.45 -44.39 -2.80
N TYR A 601 -3.93 -45.48 -2.28
CA TYR A 601 -2.50 -45.78 -2.22
C TYR A 601 -2.19 -47.13 -2.85
N ASP A 602 -0.98 -47.29 -3.35
CA ASP A 602 -0.45 -48.61 -3.68
C ASP A 602 0.21 -49.30 -2.47
N ASP A 603 0.66 -50.55 -2.66
CA ASP A 603 1.30 -51.36 -1.62
C ASP A 603 2.61 -50.74 -1.10
N LEU A 604 3.26 -49.87 -1.89
CA LEU A 604 4.45 -49.12 -1.50
C LEU A 604 4.13 -47.82 -0.74
N GLY A 605 2.84 -47.47 -0.63
CA GLY A 605 2.40 -46.28 0.07
C GLY A 605 2.44 -44.98 -0.71
N ARG A 606 2.53 -45.05 -2.04
CA ARG A 606 2.46 -43.87 -2.90
C ARG A 606 1.01 -43.50 -3.16
N LEU A 607 0.68 -42.21 -3.15
CA LEU A 607 -0.65 -41.71 -3.48
C LEU A 607 -0.92 -41.92 -4.98
N VAL A 608 -1.81 -42.85 -5.33
CA VAL A 608 -2.12 -43.17 -6.74
C VAL A 608 -3.38 -42.50 -7.27
N SER A 609 -4.28 -42.07 -6.38
CA SER A 609 -5.49 -41.35 -6.77
C SER A 609 -6.00 -40.42 -5.67
N ALA A 610 -6.52 -39.27 -6.06
CA ALA A 610 -7.28 -38.37 -5.21
C ALA A 610 -8.64 -38.06 -5.86
N THR A 611 -9.73 -38.36 -5.16
CA THR A 611 -11.11 -38.27 -5.68
C THR A 611 -11.92 -37.28 -4.85
N ASN A 612 -12.46 -36.26 -5.50
CA ASN A 612 -13.27 -35.23 -4.86
C ASN A 612 -14.71 -35.70 -4.55
N ALA A 613 -15.50 -34.82 -3.93
CA ALA A 613 -16.86 -35.13 -3.48
C ALA A 613 -17.90 -35.41 -4.59
N VAL A 614 -17.60 -35.12 -5.87
CA VAL A 614 -18.45 -35.46 -7.02
C VAL A 614 -17.91 -36.67 -7.80
N GLY A 615 -16.80 -37.29 -7.37
CA GLY A 615 -16.22 -38.48 -7.98
C GLY A 615 -15.17 -38.21 -9.07
N GLU A 616 -14.82 -36.94 -9.31
CA GLU A 616 -13.74 -36.58 -10.23
C GLU A 616 -12.39 -36.94 -9.57
N SER A 617 -11.51 -37.62 -10.32
CA SER A 617 -10.29 -38.20 -9.78
C SER A 617 -9.05 -37.77 -10.55
N GLU A 618 -8.01 -37.34 -9.84
CA GLU A 618 -6.65 -37.26 -10.38
C GLU A 618 -5.88 -38.53 -10.05
N VAL A 619 -5.02 -38.97 -10.97
CA VAL A 619 -4.20 -40.19 -10.82
C VAL A 619 -2.72 -39.90 -10.99
N TYR A 620 -1.88 -40.66 -10.29
CA TYR A 620 -0.43 -40.44 -10.26
C TYR A 620 0.35 -41.74 -10.46
N ARG A 621 1.49 -41.65 -11.16
CA ARG A 621 2.47 -42.74 -11.28
C ARG A 621 3.85 -42.24 -10.92
N TYR A 622 4.68 -43.16 -10.46
CA TYR A 622 6.01 -42.85 -9.92
C TYR A 622 7.04 -43.90 -10.35
N ASP A 623 8.32 -43.52 -10.24
CA ASP A 623 9.44 -44.46 -10.27
C ASP A 623 9.58 -45.25 -8.95
N GLU A 624 10.63 -46.06 -8.85
CA GLU A 624 10.93 -46.88 -7.66
C GLU A 624 11.35 -46.06 -6.43
N GLN A 625 11.79 -44.81 -6.63
CA GLN A 625 12.21 -43.88 -5.57
C GLN A 625 11.13 -42.80 -5.28
N HIS A 626 9.88 -43.05 -5.70
CA HIS A 626 8.72 -42.19 -5.46
C HIS A 626 8.73 -40.84 -6.20
N VAL A 627 9.58 -40.67 -7.22
CA VAL A 627 9.57 -39.49 -8.10
C VAL A 627 8.42 -39.61 -9.10
N ILE A 628 7.61 -38.56 -9.24
CA ILE A 628 6.43 -38.54 -10.10
C ILE A 628 6.82 -38.65 -11.59
N LEU A 629 6.15 -39.53 -12.32
CA LEU A 629 6.36 -39.77 -13.76
C LEU A 629 5.15 -39.37 -14.60
N GLU A 630 3.95 -39.48 -14.03
CA GLU A 630 2.70 -39.18 -14.71
C GLU A 630 1.68 -38.59 -13.73
N ARG A 631 0.93 -37.59 -14.20
CA ARG A 631 -0.26 -37.04 -13.54
C ARG A 631 -1.40 -37.01 -14.55
N GLY A 632 -2.45 -37.78 -14.29
CA GLY A 632 -3.70 -37.73 -15.04
C GLY A 632 -4.72 -36.86 -14.33
N LEU A 633 -5.27 -35.86 -15.03
CA LEU A 633 -6.38 -35.05 -14.54
C LEU A 633 -7.73 -35.75 -14.78
N ALA A 634 -8.72 -35.42 -13.95
CA ALA A 634 -10.07 -35.95 -14.08
C ALA A 634 -10.72 -35.66 -15.45
N GLY A 635 -10.33 -34.58 -16.12
CA GLY A 635 -10.81 -34.23 -17.45
C GLY A 635 -10.04 -34.88 -18.62
N GLY A 636 -9.07 -35.76 -18.35
CA GLY A 636 -8.40 -36.61 -19.35
C GLY A 636 -7.03 -36.13 -19.84
N ALA A 637 -6.58 -34.91 -19.49
CA ALA A 637 -5.19 -34.51 -19.71
C ALA A 637 -4.24 -35.39 -18.89
N SER A 638 -3.08 -35.71 -19.46
CA SER A 638 -1.99 -36.34 -18.70
C SER A 638 -0.71 -35.55 -18.90
N PHE A 639 0.04 -35.37 -17.82
CA PHE A 639 1.33 -34.69 -17.80
C PHE A 639 2.42 -35.68 -17.42
N PHE A 640 3.59 -35.51 -18.00
CA PHE A 640 4.70 -36.45 -17.90
C PHE A 640 6.02 -35.71 -17.71
N TRP A 641 6.92 -36.32 -16.94
CA TRP A 641 8.22 -35.75 -16.62
C TRP A 641 9.34 -36.70 -16.99
N GLU A 642 10.44 -36.11 -17.45
CA GLU A 642 11.75 -36.75 -17.56
C GLU A 642 12.69 -36.08 -16.56
N TRP A 643 13.39 -36.89 -15.78
CA TRP A 643 14.24 -36.44 -14.69
C TRP A 643 15.70 -36.80 -14.99
N GLU A 644 16.61 -35.85 -14.75
CA GLU A 644 18.00 -36.21 -14.48
C GLU A 644 18.16 -36.54 -12.98
N ARG A 645 19.14 -37.39 -12.65
CA ARG A 645 19.40 -37.88 -11.28
C ARG A 645 18.23 -38.74 -10.76
N ALA A 646 18.19 -39.03 -9.46
CA ALA A 646 17.21 -39.94 -8.85
C ALA A 646 16.86 -39.54 -7.41
N GLY A 647 15.71 -40.01 -6.91
CA GLY A 647 15.21 -39.72 -5.57
C GLY A 647 15.07 -38.22 -5.31
N LYS A 648 15.40 -37.77 -4.09
CA LYS A 648 15.29 -36.35 -3.70
C LYS A 648 16.17 -35.38 -4.49
N ALA A 649 17.16 -35.88 -5.21
CA ALA A 649 18.05 -35.10 -6.04
C ALA A 649 17.57 -35.01 -7.51
N ALA A 650 16.42 -35.61 -7.85
CA ALA A 650 15.87 -35.58 -9.19
C ALA A 650 15.55 -34.15 -9.64
N ARG A 651 15.97 -33.81 -10.86
CA ARG A 651 15.81 -32.49 -11.47
C ARG A 651 15.17 -32.64 -12.86
N CYS A 652 14.08 -31.93 -13.14
CA CYS A 652 13.32 -32.10 -14.37
C CYS A 652 14.11 -31.59 -15.59
N VAL A 653 14.22 -32.40 -16.66
CA VAL A 653 14.87 -32.03 -17.93
C VAL A 653 13.88 -31.96 -19.10
N ARG A 654 12.70 -32.55 -18.95
CA ARG A 654 11.60 -32.43 -19.91
C ARG A 654 10.26 -32.56 -19.22
N HIS A 655 9.28 -31.77 -19.65
CA HIS A 655 7.91 -31.83 -19.19
C HIS A 655 6.97 -31.72 -20.40
N TRP A 656 6.07 -32.70 -20.59
CA TRP A 656 5.15 -32.73 -21.73
C TRP A 656 3.77 -33.22 -21.33
N ALA A 657 2.76 -32.93 -22.16
CA ALA A 657 1.40 -33.37 -21.95
C ALA A 657 0.95 -34.42 -23.00
N SER A 658 -0.24 -35.00 -22.80
CA SER A 658 -0.89 -35.89 -23.75
C SER A 658 -1.31 -35.20 -25.07
N PHE A 659 -1.25 -33.87 -25.12
CA PHE A 659 -1.50 -33.04 -26.30
C PHE A 659 -0.19 -32.39 -26.78
N SER A 660 0.00 -32.28 -28.09
CA SER A 660 1.29 -31.95 -28.72
C SER A 660 1.76 -30.52 -28.52
N GLN A 661 0.87 -29.59 -28.16
CA GLN A 661 1.22 -28.19 -27.97
C GLN A 661 2.16 -27.98 -26.76
N MET A 662 2.20 -28.92 -25.81
CA MET A 662 3.02 -28.82 -24.61
C MET A 662 4.13 -29.88 -24.58
N ASP A 663 5.34 -29.47 -24.94
CA ASP A 663 6.58 -30.23 -24.78
C ASP A 663 7.70 -29.22 -24.49
N THR A 664 8.19 -29.21 -23.26
CA THR A 664 9.21 -28.27 -22.78
C THR A 664 10.45 -29.04 -22.36
N ARG A 665 11.62 -28.51 -22.70
CA ARG A 665 12.92 -29.04 -22.23
C ARG A 665 13.68 -28.01 -21.42
N TYR A 666 14.38 -28.48 -20.39
CA TYR A 666 15.15 -27.63 -19.47
C TYR A 666 16.63 -27.95 -19.59
N ALA A 667 17.44 -26.93 -19.87
CA ALA A 667 18.89 -27.02 -19.88
C ALA A 667 19.45 -26.20 -18.72
N TRP A 668 20.04 -26.88 -17.75
CA TRP A 668 20.51 -26.29 -16.51
C TRP A 668 22.02 -26.01 -16.55
N GLY A 669 22.41 -24.81 -16.14
CA GLY A 669 23.82 -24.41 -15.92
C GLY A 669 24.24 -24.54 -14.46
N ASP A 670 25.55 -24.47 -14.22
CA ASP A 670 26.15 -24.51 -12.87
C ASP A 670 26.16 -23.12 -12.18
N ASP A 671 25.79 -22.06 -12.91
CA ASP A 671 25.75 -20.65 -12.50
C ASP A 671 24.37 -20.19 -12.01
N GLY A 672 23.46 -21.12 -11.68
CA GLY A 672 22.08 -20.79 -11.31
C GLY A 672 21.18 -20.44 -12.51
N ARG A 673 21.66 -20.64 -13.74
CA ARG A 673 20.92 -20.44 -14.99
C ARG A 673 20.12 -21.67 -15.38
N VAL A 674 18.89 -21.47 -15.85
CA VAL A 674 18.13 -22.45 -16.62
C VAL A 674 17.65 -21.85 -17.93
N THR A 675 17.84 -22.60 -19.02
CA THR A 675 17.29 -22.28 -20.34
C THR A 675 16.11 -23.21 -20.63
N VAL A 676 14.94 -22.62 -20.84
CA VAL A 676 13.71 -23.31 -21.21
C VAL A 676 13.62 -23.33 -22.73
N HIS A 677 13.35 -24.51 -23.31
CA HIS A 677 13.11 -24.71 -24.73
C HIS A 677 11.66 -25.14 -24.93
N ASN A 678 10.88 -24.29 -25.60
CA ASN A 678 9.47 -24.54 -25.88
C ASN A 678 9.27 -25.36 -27.15
N ALA A 679 8.07 -25.92 -27.32
CA ALA A 679 7.71 -26.76 -28.47
C ALA A 679 7.77 -26.03 -29.82
N ASP A 680 7.60 -24.71 -29.83
CA ASP A 680 7.74 -23.84 -31.01
C ASP A 680 9.20 -23.45 -31.34
N GLY A 681 10.17 -23.92 -30.54
CA GLY A 681 11.59 -23.60 -30.69
C GLY A 681 12.01 -22.30 -30.01
N SER A 682 11.07 -21.53 -29.45
CA SER A 682 11.37 -20.35 -28.64
C SER A 682 12.10 -20.72 -27.34
N ARG A 683 12.82 -19.75 -26.76
CA ARG A 683 13.67 -19.98 -25.60
C ARG A 683 13.48 -18.89 -24.56
N GLU A 684 13.49 -19.28 -23.30
CA GLU A 684 13.48 -18.37 -22.16
C GLU A 684 14.66 -18.70 -21.25
N VAL A 685 15.19 -17.70 -20.55
CA VAL A 685 16.32 -17.89 -19.63
C VAL A 685 15.97 -17.30 -18.27
N TYR A 686 16.24 -18.04 -17.22
CA TYR A 686 16.09 -17.61 -15.84
C TYR A 686 17.45 -17.75 -15.14
N VAL A 687 17.88 -16.72 -14.43
CA VAL A 687 19.12 -16.73 -13.65
C VAL A 687 18.78 -16.40 -12.20
N HIS A 688 19.21 -17.26 -11.29
CA HIS A 688 19.01 -17.10 -9.86
C HIS A 688 20.35 -16.93 -9.14
N ASP A 689 20.32 -16.24 -8.00
CA ASP A 689 21.45 -16.20 -7.09
C ASP A 689 21.56 -17.45 -6.20
N ASP A 690 22.59 -17.49 -5.36
CA ASP A 690 22.87 -18.58 -4.41
C ASP A 690 21.79 -18.75 -3.33
N ARG A 691 20.91 -17.76 -3.16
CA ARG A 691 19.77 -17.76 -2.24
C ARG A 691 18.44 -18.08 -2.94
N ALA A 692 18.47 -18.59 -4.18
CA ALA A 692 17.31 -18.97 -4.98
C ALA A 692 16.40 -17.79 -5.40
N ARG A 693 16.93 -16.57 -5.48
CA ARG A 693 16.19 -15.37 -5.92
C ARG A 693 16.44 -15.08 -7.39
N LEU A 694 15.41 -14.74 -8.16
CA LEU A 694 15.52 -14.43 -9.58
C LEU A 694 16.22 -13.08 -9.80
N VAL A 695 17.40 -13.08 -10.40
CA VAL A 695 18.20 -11.86 -10.67
C VAL A 695 18.12 -11.40 -12.13
N GLN A 696 17.88 -12.33 -13.07
CA GLN A 696 17.70 -12.01 -14.48
C GLN A 696 16.67 -12.96 -15.11
N ARG A 697 15.83 -12.41 -15.99
CA ARG A 697 14.95 -13.16 -16.88
C ARG A 697 15.10 -12.66 -18.31
N ILE A 698 15.17 -13.58 -19.27
CA ILE A 698 15.18 -13.29 -20.70
C ILE A 698 13.96 -13.97 -21.33
N ASP A 699 13.08 -13.16 -21.92
CA ASP A 699 11.86 -13.60 -22.58
C ASP A 699 12.12 -14.17 -24.00
N PRO A 700 11.13 -14.83 -24.62
CA PRO A 700 11.26 -15.43 -25.96
C PRO A 700 11.68 -14.47 -27.09
N ASP A 701 11.37 -13.20 -26.93
CA ASP A 701 11.70 -12.11 -27.86
C ASP A 701 13.05 -11.44 -27.55
N GLY A 702 13.75 -11.88 -26.49
CA GLY A 702 15.02 -11.33 -26.03
C GLY A 702 14.89 -10.17 -25.04
N ALA A 703 13.68 -9.86 -24.54
CA ALA A 703 13.50 -8.85 -23.51
C ALA A 703 14.18 -9.27 -22.19
N GLU A 704 15.06 -8.42 -21.66
CA GLU A 704 15.85 -8.71 -20.45
C GLU A 704 15.33 -7.94 -19.24
N HIS A 705 14.96 -8.66 -18.18
CA HIS A 705 14.52 -8.10 -16.90
C HIS A 705 15.59 -8.34 -15.85
N PHE A 706 15.89 -7.33 -15.04
CA PHE A 706 16.89 -7.45 -13.96
C PHE A 706 16.32 -7.11 -12.59
N LYS A 707 16.77 -7.83 -11.58
CA LYS A 707 16.45 -7.58 -10.17
C LYS A 707 17.71 -7.65 -9.32
N SER A 708 17.82 -6.72 -8.37
CA SER A 708 18.89 -6.71 -7.38
C SER A 708 18.30 -6.73 -5.98
N TYR A 709 18.96 -7.44 -5.07
CA TYR A 709 18.50 -7.64 -3.71
C TYR A 709 19.60 -7.28 -2.71
N ASP A 710 19.20 -6.88 -1.51
CA ASP A 710 20.14 -6.72 -0.40
C ASP A 710 20.44 -8.05 0.32
N ASP A 711 21.28 -7.98 1.35
CA ASP A 711 21.68 -9.12 2.16
C ASP A 711 20.53 -9.74 2.97
N LYS A 712 19.44 -9.00 3.19
CA LYS A 712 18.25 -9.45 3.92
C LYS A 712 17.16 -10.04 3.02
N GLY A 713 17.39 -10.16 1.71
CA GLY A 713 16.38 -10.73 0.81
C GLY A 713 15.55 -9.72 0.04
N ARG A 714 15.67 -8.43 0.32
CA ARG A 714 14.69 -7.42 -0.11
C ARG A 714 15.07 -6.85 -1.47
N LEU A 715 14.09 -6.65 -2.35
CA LEU A 715 14.28 -6.10 -3.69
C LEU A 715 14.71 -4.64 -3.59
N THR A 716 15.89 -4.29 -4.09
CA THR A 716 16.43 -2.91 -4.03
C THR A 716 16.32 -2.18 -5.36
N VAL A 717 16.40 -2.92 -6.46
CA VAL A 717 16.34 -2.38 -7.82
C VAL A 717 15.63 -3.38 -8.72
N GLU A 718 14.73 -2.86 -9.56
CA GLU A 718 14.16 -3.57 -10.70
C GLU A 718 14.42 -2.74 -11.96
N GLN A 719 14.88 -3.40 -13.02
CA GLN A 719 15.11 -2.78 -14.32
C GLN A 719 14.33 -3.54 -15.39
N ASP A 720 13.58 -2.78 -16.19
CA ASP A 720 12.80 -3.33 -17.29
C ASP A 720 13.64 -3.51 -18.58
N PRO A 721 13.11 -4.24 -19.58
CA PRO A 721 13.75 -4.43 -20.88
C PRO A 721 14.10 -3.18 -21.69
N LEU A 722 13.49 -2.03 -21.40
CA LEU A 722 13.82 -0.74 -22.03
C LEU A 722 14.82 0.08 -21.21
N GLY A 723 15.25 -0.41 -20.05
CA GLY A 723 16.22 0.22 -19.16
C GLY A 723 15.63 1.15 -18.10
N ALA A 724 14.31 1.21 -17.94
CA ALA A 724 13.68 1.94 -16.85
C ALA A 724 14.03 1.27 -15.52
N VAL A 725 14.43 2.08 -14.53
CA VAL A 725 14.87 1.59 -13.22
C VAL A 725 13.93 2.06 -12.13
N THR A 726 13.37 1.11 -11.38
CA THR A 726 12.64 1.35 -10.14
C THR A 726 13.51 0.96 -8.95
N ALA A 727 13.66 1.86 -7.98
CA ALA A 727 14.47 1.62 -6.78
C ALA A 727 13.63 1.65 -5.50
N TYR A 728 14.02 0.81 -4.54
CA TYR A 728 13.33 0.60 -3.27
C TYR A 728 14.30 0.85 -2.11
N GLN A 729 13.82 1.54 -1.08
CA GLN A 729 14.59 1.78 0.14
C GLN A 729 13.83 1.27 1.35
N TYR A 730 14.56 0.62 2.25
CA TYR A 730 14.02 0.03 3.46
C TYR A 730 14.71 0.58 4.70
N ASP A 731 14.02 0.57 5.84
CA ASP A 731 14.63 0.80 7.14
C ASP A 731 15.36 -0.45 7.68
N GLU A 732 15.97 -0.33 8.86
CA GLU A 732 16.68 -1.44 9.51
C GLU A 732 15.77 -2.63 9.85
N ALA A 733 14.49 -2.34 10.15
CA ALA A 733 13.48 -3.32 10.54
C ALA A 733 12.88 -4.10 9.36
N GLY A 734 13.22 -3.76 8.11
CA GLY A 734 12.69 -4.49 6.95
C GLY A 734 11.65 -3.72 6.13
N ARG A 735 11.20 -2.55 6.58
CA ARG A 735 9.98 -1.88 6.07
C ARG A 735 10.33 -0.91 4.95
N LEU A 736 9.52 -0.88 3.90
CA LEU A 736 9.73 -0.01 2.73
C LEU A 736 9.49 1.46 3.12
N VAL A 737 10.51 2.33 3.09
CA VAL A 737 10.38 3.74 3.45
C VAL A 737 10.30 4.67 2.24
N ALA A 738 10.82 4.25 1.08
CA ALA A 738 10.71 5.01 -0.15
C ALA A 738 10.73 4.13 -1.41
N LEU A 739 9.97 4.55 -2.41
CA LEU A 739 9.90 3.99 -3.75
C LEU A 739 10.23 5.09 -4.77
N PHE A 740 11.16 4.81 -5.67
CA PHE A 740 11.60 5.71 -6.74
C PHE A 740 11.29 5.09 -8.10
N PRO A 741 10.14 5.45 -8.71
CA PRO A 741 9.73 4.95 -10.02
C PRO A 741 10.44 5.69 -11.17
N GLY A 742 11.77 5.68 -11.18
CA GLY A 742 12.57 6.37 -12.21
C GLY A 742 12.34 7.89 -12.23
N ASP A 743 11.80 8.39 -13.34
CA ASP A 743 11.55 9.83 -13.56
C ASP A 743 10.27 10.33 -12.88
N ASP A 744 9.41 9.45 -12.38
CA ASP A 744 8.14 9.81 -11.74
C ASP A 744 8.31 10.26 -10.28
N GLU A 745 7.23 10.80 -9.72
CA GLU A 745 7.20 11.32 -8.36
C GLU A 745 7.39 10.18 -7.35
N PRO A 746 8.43 10.26 -6.49
CA PRO A 746 8.68 9.22 -5.50
C PRO A 746 7.55 9.14 -4.48
N THR A 747 7.38 7.95 -3.91
CA THR A 747 6.43 7.71 -2.83
C THR A 747 7.20 7.35 -1.56
N SER A 748 6.92 8.05 -0.47
CA SER A 748 7.53 7.78 0.84
C SER A 748 6.50 7.25 1.83
N TYR A 749 6.94 6.38 2.73
CA TYR A 749 6.11 5.71 3.71
C TYR A 749 6.66 5.92 5.11
N GLU A 750 5.79 6.28 6.04
CA GLU A 750 6.09 6.33 7.46
C GLU A 750 5.35 5.20 8.18
N HIS A 751 6.05 4.51 9.08
CA HIS A 751 5.54 3.34 9.78
C HIS A 751 5.41 3.60 11.28
N ASP A 752 4.41 2.98 11.89
CA ASP A 752 4.20 2.93 13.35
C ASP A 752 3.77 1.51 13.74
N ASN A 753 4.42 0.92 14.75
CA ASN A 753 4.26 -0.48 15.16
C ASN A 753 4.24 -1.49 13.99
N GLY A 754 5.10 -1.29 12.99
CA GLY A 754 5.18 -2.15 11.80
C GLY A 754 4.17 -1.84 10.68
N PHE A 755 3.20 -0.96 10.90
CA PHE A 755 2.18 -0.61 9.91
C PHE A 755 2.39 0.76 9.29
N VAL A 756 2.02 0.93 8.01
CA VAL A 756 2.01 2.25 7.37
C VAL A 756 1.00 3.18 8.06
N ARG A 757 1.49 4.32 8.53
CA ARG A 757 0.73 5.41 9.13
C ARG A 757 0.61 6.61 8.20
N VAL A 758 1.64 6.93 7.41
CA VAL A 758 1.61 8.05 6.45
C VAL A 758 2.15 7.61 5.10
N VAL A 759 1.46 7.99 4.04
CA VAL A 759 1.93 7.87 2.66
C VAL A 759 2.03 9.26 2.06
N ARG A 760 3.16 9.58 1.42
CA ARG A 760 3.34 10.86 0.73
C ARG A 760 3.74 10.62 -0.71
N ARG A 761 3.14 11.38 -1.61
CA ARG A 761 3.50 11.43 -3.03
C ARG A 761 3.33 12.87 -3.52
N GLY A 762 4.44 13.56 -3.78
CA GLY A 762 4.41 15.00 -4.03
C GLY A 762 3.79 15.77 -2.85
N LEU A 763 2.75 16.56 -3.13
CA LEU A 763 2.00 17.32 -2.12
C LEU A 763 0.90 16.49 -1.43
N ALA A 764 0.58 15.30 -1.95
CA ALA A 764 -0.47 14.46 -1.43
C ALA A 764 -0.01 13.70 -0.19
N VAL A 765 -0.79 13.76 0.89
CA VAL A 765 -0.51 13.08 2.15
C VAL A 765 -1.74 12.30 2.61
N TRP A 766 -1.61 10.98 2.71
CA TRP A 766 -2.62 10.12 3.30
C TRP A 766 -2.17 9.72 4.70
N LYS A 767 -3.07 9.82 5.70
CA LYS A 767 -2.82 9.38 7.07
C LYS A 767 -3.76 8.26 7.46
N TYR A 768 -3.24 7.31 8.24
CA TYR A 768 -3.95 6.12 8.70
C TYR A 768 -3.75 5.98 10.21
N GLU A 769 -4.85 5.94 10.97
CA GLU A 769 -4.85 5.49 12.36
C GLU A 769 -5.32 4.03 12.40
N ARG A 770 -4.74 3.25 13.33
CA ARG A 770 -4.97 1.80 13.42
C ARG A 770 -5.24 1.36 14.85
N ASN A 771 -5.89 0.21 15.01
CA ASN A 771 -5.98 -0.50 16.28
C ASN A 771 -4.70 -1.35 16.54
N ASP A 772 -4.62 -2.00 17.71
CA ASP A 772 -3.45 -2.79 18.10
C ASP A 772 -3.19 -4.01 17.19
N GLN A 773 -4.23 -4.46 16.48
CA GLN A 773 -4.23 -5.60 15.57
C GLN A 773 -3.82 -5.19 14.15
N GLY A 774 -3.68 -3.89 13.89
CA GLY A 774 -3.23 -3.34 12.62
C GLY A 774 -4.32 -2.89 11.67
N ASP A 775 -5.61 -2.99 12.01
CA ASP A 775 -6.69 -2.54 11.14
C ASP A 775 -6.87 -1.03 11.15
N VAL A 776 -7.18 -0.43 9.99
CA VAL A 776 -7.41 1.02 9.85
C VAL A 776 -8.67 1.40 10.60
N THR A 777 -8.58 2.20 11.67
CA THR A 777 -9.74 2.77 12.37
C THR A 777 -10.11 4.14 11.84
N ARG A 778 -9.14 4.87 11.25
CA ARG A 778 -9.37 6.15 10.58
C ARG A 778 -8.47 6.31 9.37
N LYS A 779 -9.03 6.81 8.27
CA LYS A 779 -8.30 7.29 7.10
C LYS A 779 -8.54 8.79 6.93
N THR A 780 -7.45 9.54 6.76
CA THR A 780 -7.49 10.95 6.36
C THR A 780 -6.90 11.08 4.96
N ASP A 781 -7.67 11.65 4.03
CA ASP A 781 -7.20 11.93 2.67
C ASP A 781 -6.36 13.23 2.62
N PRO A 782 -5.74 13.56 1.46
CA PRO A 782 -4.91 14.76 1.35
C PRO A 782 -5.69 16.09 1.48
N ASP A 783 -7.02 16.08 1.37
CA ASP A 783 -7.88 17.25 1.61
C ASP A 783 -8.21 17.43 3.11
N GLY A 784 -7.86 16.43 3.94
CA GLY A 784 -8.20 16.38 5.36
C GLY A 784 -9.57 15.75 5.65
N ASN A 785 -10.25 15.16 4.67
CA ASN A 785 -11.51 14.47 4.90
C ASN A 785 -11.27 13.14 5.61
N ILE A 786 -12.16 12.80 6.54
CA ILE A 786 -12.02 11.66 7.45
C ILE A 786 -13.04 10.58 7.12
N THR A 787 -12.57 9.35 6.99
CA THR A 787 -13.40 8.14 6.99
C THR A 787 -13.03 7.26 8.18
N ASP A 788 -13.98 6.98 9.06
CA ASP A 788 -13.78 6.13 10.23
C ASP A 788 -14.30 4.70 9.98
N TYR A 789 -13.68 3.72 10.62
CA TYR A 789 -13.98 2.30 10.50
C TYR A 789 -14.12 1.68 11.89
N SER A 790 -15.01 0.70 12.02
CA SER A 790 -15.20 -0.08 13.24
C SER A 790 -15.15 -1.57 12.95
N TYR A 791 -14.60 -2.32 13.90
CA TYR A 791 -14.45 -3.76 13.81
C TYR A 791 -15.03 -4.41 15.07
N ASN A 792 -15.54 -5.63 14.93
CA ASN A 792 -15.88 -6.44 16.09
C ASN A 792 -14.63 -7.11 16.70
N LYS A 793 -14.82 -7.82 17.82
CA LYS A 793 -13.73 -8.53 18.52
C LYS A 793 -13.05 -9.65 17.71
N TYR A 794 -13.62 -10.01 16.56
CA TYR A 794 -13.12 -11.05 15.67
C TYR A 794 -12.45 -10.46 14.41
N GLY A 795 -12.29 -9.13 14.33
CA GLY A 795 -11.65 -8.44 13.21
C GLY A 795 -12.55 -8.17 12.00
N GLN A 796 -13.86 -8.39 12.13
CA GLN A 796 -14.80 -8.16 11.02
C GLN A 796 -15.31 -6.72 11.04
N LEU A 797 -15.29 -6.06 9.88
CA LEU A 797 -15.77 -4.69 9.71
C LEU A 797 -17.27 -4.58 10.05
N THR A 798 -17.64 -3.76 11.03
CA THR A 798 -19.04 -3.54 11.44
C THR A 798 -19.62 -2.22 10.95
N GLY A 799 -18.78 -1.27 10.57
CA GLY A 799 -19.23 0.06 10.19
C GLY A 799 -18.16 0.90 9.49
N VAL A 800 -18.58 1.69 8.52
CA VAL A 800 -17.80 2.75 7.84
C VAL A 800 -18.59 4.06 7.95
N TRP A 801 -17.95 5.12 8.41
CA TRP A 801 -18.53 6.46 8.51
C TRP A 801 -17.82 7.39 7.54
N PHE A 802 -18.58 7.95 6.60
CA PHE A 802 -18.05 8.82 5.55
C PHE A 802 -18.03 10.29 6.00
N PRO A 803 -17.28 11.17 5.28
CA PRO A 803 -17.20 12.60 5.59
C PRO A 803 -18.55 13.34 5.61
N ASP A 804 -19.57 12.84 4.89
CA ASP A 804 -20.94 13.36 4.89
C ASP A 804 -21.81 12.88 6.08
N ASN A 805 -21.21 12.16 7.04
CA ASN A 805 -21.89 11.48 8.15
C ASN A 805 -22.91 10.42 7.69
N SER A 806 -22.79 9.90 6.48
CA SER A 806 -23.45 8.65 6.09
C SER A 806 -22.69 7.45 6.68
N CYS A 807 -23.39 6.32 6.83
CA CYS A 807 -22.85 5.15 7.49
C CYS A 807 -23.21 3.88 6.75
N HIS A 808 -22.21 3.06 6.45
CA HIS A 808 -22.40 1.70 5.96
C HIS A 808 -22.21 0.74 7.15
N ARG A 809 -23.19 -0.09 7.49
CA ARG A 809 -23.08 -1.08 8.59
C ARG A 809 -23.19 -2.50 8.08
N LEU A 810 -22.43 -3.40 8.71
CA LEU A 810 -22.39 -4.82 8.38
C LEU A 810 -22.64 -5.65 9.63
N VAL A 811 -23.51 -6.65 9.52
CA VAL A 811 -23.90 -7.54 10.62
C VAL A 811 -23.45 -8.96 10.30
N TRP A 812 -22.62 -9.53 11.18
CA TRP A 812 -22.03 -10.86 11.01
C TRP A 812 -22.61 -11.85 12.02
N ASN A 813 -22.63 -13.13 11.67
CA ASN A 813 -22.88 -14.20 12.62
C ASN A 813 -21.58 -14.73 13.25
N GLU A 814 -21.70 -15.61 14.26
CA GLU A 814 -20.55 -16.22 14.95
C GLU A 814 -19.67 -17.07 14.03
N ARG A 815 -20.20 -17.54 12.89
CA ARG A 815 -19.48 -18.33 11.89
C ARG A 815 -18.69 -17.48 10.89
N GLY A 816 -18.66 -16.16 11.08
CA GLY A 816 -17.94 -15.26 10.20
C GLY A 816 -18.70 -14.84 8.94
N GLN A 817 -20.01 -15.13 8.85
CA GLN A 817 -20.81 -14.90 7.64
C GLN A 817 -21.63 -13.61 7.75
N LEU A 818 -21.64 -12.80 6.68
CA LEU A 818 -22.40 -11.55 6.60
C LEU A 818 -23.89 -11.86 6.51
N LEU A 819 -24.71 -11.43 7.47
CA LEU A 819 -26.16 -11.63 7.49
C LEU A 819 -26.93 -10.45 6.90
N GLU A 820 -26.50 -9.23 7.22
CA GLU A 820 -27.19 -8.00 6.83
C GLU A 820 -26.19 -6.88 6.52
N GLU A 821 -26.50 -6.07 5.50
CA GLU A 821 -25.73 -4.91 5.07
C GLU A 821 -26.67 -3.69 4.98
N LEU A 822 -26.46 -2.70 5.85
CA LEU A 822 -27.16 -1.42 5.81
C LEU A 822 -26.31 -0.41 5.05
N LEU A 823 -26.75 -0.04 3.86
CA LEU A 823 -26.04 0.87 2.98
C LEU A 823 -26.14 2.34 3.45
N PRO A 824 -25.21 3.22 3.01
CA PRO A 824 -25.23 4.65 3.32
C PRO A 824 -26.53 5.39 2.96
N ASN A 825 -27.27 4.90 1.98
CA ASN A 825 -28.57 5.42 1.55
C ASN A 825 -29.76 4.86 2.36
N GLY A 826 -29.52 3.99 3.34
CA GLY A 826 -30.53 3.33 4.17
C GLY A 826 -31.10 2.02 3.60
N GLY A 827 -30.66 1.57 2.42
CA GLY A 827 -31.04 0.27 1.85
C GLY A 827 -30.47 -0.90 2.68
N ILE A 828 -31.20 -2.02 2.74
CA ILE A 828 -30.80 -3.20 3.53
C ILE A 828 -30.71 -4.43 2.63
N LYS A 829 -29.55 -5.07 2.55
CA LYS A 829 -29.39 -6.39 1.92
C LYS A 829 -29.30 -7.49 2.96
N ARG A 830 -29.80 -8.68 2.65
CA ARG A 830 -29.71 -9.86 3.54
C ARG A 830 -29.18 -11.09 2.83
N TYR A 831 -28.44 -11.91 3.56
CA TYR A 831 -27.79 -13.10 3.03
C TYR A 831 -28.06 -14.32 3.90
N ARG A 832 -28.16 -15.49 3.27
CA ARG A 832 -28.32 -16.79 3.95
C ARG A 832 -27.35 -17.80 3.37
N TYR A 833 -26.87 -18.71 4.23
CA TYR A 833 -25.84 -19.68 3.88
C TYR A 833 -26.26 -21.09 4.29
N ASP A 834 -25.71 -22.10 3.61
CA ASP A 834 -25.78 -23.49 4.04
C ASP A 834 -24.69 -23.83 5.07
N ASP A 835 -24.67 -25.10 5.47
CA ASP A 835 -23.76 -25.59 6.51
C ASP A 835 -22.29 -25.65 6.07
N LEU A 836 -22.01 -25.70 4.77
CA LEU A 836 -20.66 -25.55 4.19
C LEU A 836 -20.27 -24.07 3.98
N GLY A 837 -21.16 -23.15 4.35
CA GLY A 837 -20.93 -21.71 4.27
C GLY A 837 -21.15 -21.08 2.92
N ARG A 838 -21.81 -21.78 2.00
CA ARG A 838 -22.13 -21.27 0.67
C ARG A 838 -23.42 -20.48 0.71
N GLN A 839 -23.47 -19.33 0.04
CA GLN A 839 -24.67 -18.49 0.01
C GLN A 839 -25.80 -19.21 -0.74
N VAL A 840 -26.92 -19.46 -0.07
CA VAL A 840 -28.11 -20.11 -0.66
C VAL A 840 -29.23 -19.13 -0.97
N ALA A 841 -29.20 -17.93 -0.39
CA ALA A 841 -30.15 -16.87 -0.72
C ALA A 841 -29.57 -15.48 -0.51
N ARG A 842 -30.02 -14.53 -1.33
CA ARG A 842 -29.75 -13.10 -1.21
C ARG A 842 -31.03 -12.31 -1.43
N GLU A 843 -31.33 -11.43 -0.50
CA GLU A 843 -32.38 -10.41 -0.59
C GLU A 843 -31.70 -9.07 -0.87
N ASP A 844 -32.11 -8.39 -1.94
CA ASP A 844 -31.62 -7.05 -2.25
C ASP A 844 -32.32 -5.96 -1.41
N GLU A 845 -31.93 -4.70 -1.64
CA GLU A 845 -32.43 -3.53 -0.88
C GLU A 845 -33.93 -3.29 -1.03
N GLN A 846 -34.56 -3.96 -2.01
CA GLN A 846 -35.97 -3.86 -2.37
C GLN A 846 -36.77 -5.09 -1.92
N GLY A 847 -36.12 -6.10 -1.32
CA GLY A 847 -36.74 -7.34 -0.88
C GLY A 847 -36.76 -8.45 -1.94
N ALA A 848 -36.13 -8.26 -3.10
CA ALA A 848 -36.13 -9.24 -4.18
C ALA A 848 -35.20 -10.41 -3.83
N LEU A 849 -35.77 -11.62 -3.77
CA LEU A 849 -35.07 -12.82 -3.31
C LEU A 849 -34.50 -13.63 -4.48
N THR A 850 -33.18 -13.76 -4.52
CA THR A 850 -32.48 -14.69 -5.41
C THR A 850 -31.97 -15.89 -4.62
N GLN A 851 -32.18 -17.11 -5.11
CA GLN A 851 -31.73 -18.34 -4.45
C GLN A 851 -30.68 -19.07 -5.30
N PHE A 852 -29.75 -19.75 -4.64
CA PHE A 852 -28.62 -20.44 -5.26
C PHE A 852 -28.56 -21.90 -4.79
N GLN A 853 -28.25 -22.80 -5.71
CA GLN A 853 -28.01 -24.22 -5.41
C GLN A 853 -26.64 -24.63 -5.93
N TRP A 854 -25.92 -25.40 -5.12
CA TRP A 854 -24.53 -25.77 -5.34
C TRP A 854 -24.39 -27.29 -5.36
N ASP A 855 -23.43 -27.81 -6.14
CA ASP A 855 -23.00 -29.20 -6.00
C ASP A 855 -22.03 -29.38 -4.82
N SER A 856 -21.61 -30.61 -4.52
CA SER A 856 -20.76 -30.89 -3.36
C SER A 856 -19.35 -30.28 -3.44
N VAL A 857 -18.84 -29.92 -4.62
CA VAL A 857 -17.53 -29.26 -4.77
C VAL A 857 -17.65 -27.74 -4.90
N GLY A 858 -18.84 -27.18 -4.69
CA GLY A 858 -19.06 -25.73 -4.63
C GLY A 858 -19.32 -25.06 -5.97
N ARG A 859 -19.69 -25.81 -7.02
CA ARG A 859 -20.08 -25.25 -8.32
C ARG A 859 -21.57 -24.91 -8.32
N LEU A 860 -21.93 -23.75 -8.87
CA LEU A 860 -23.32 -23.27 -8.95
C LEU A 860 -24.09 -24.07 -9.99
N ILE A 861 -25.08 -24.86 -9.59
CA ILE A 861 -25.88 -25.69 -10.51
C ILE A 861 -27.22 -25.06 -10.87
N ARG A 862 -27.75 -24.16 -10.03
CA ARG A 862 -29.04 -23.49 -10.29
C ARG A 862 -29.16 -22.14 -9.59
N VAL A 863 -29.76 -21.18 -10.28
CA VAL A 863 -30.17 -19.88 -9.75
C VAL A 863 -31.69 -19.74 -9.93
N VAL A 864 -32.38 -19.32 -8.87
CA VAL A 864 -33.80 -18.94 -8.93
C VAL A 864 -33.90 -17.44 -8.74
N LEU A 865 -34.39 -16.74 -9.76
CA LEU A 865 -34.58 -15.28 -9.74
C LEU A 865 -35.83 -14.91 -8.92
N PRO A 866 -36.00 -13.63 -8.52
CA PRO A 866 -37.15 -13.18 -7.73
C PRO A 866 -38.51 -13.52 -8.36
N GLY A 867 -38.60 -13.52 -9.69
CA GLY A 867 -39.82 -13.92 -10.43
C GLY A 867 -40.05 -15.43 -10.55
N GLY A 868 -39.23 -16.28 -9.92
CA GLY A 868 -39.31 -17.74 -9.98
C GLY A 868 -38.70 -18.38 -11.23
N ALA A 869 -38.28 -17.58 -12.21
CA ALA A 869 -37.51 -18.06 -13.36
C ALA A 869 -36.15 -18.62 -12.92
N THR A 870 -35.64 -19.61 -13.65
CA THR A 870 -34.43 -20.34 -13.23
C THR A 870 -33.39 -20.42 -14.32
N ARG A 871 -32.12 -20.32 -13.92
CA ARG A 871 -30.98 -20.68 -14.75
C ARG A 871 -30.29 -21.91 -14.19
N GLU A 872 -29.84 -22.83 -15.04
CA GLU A 872 -29.18 -24.07 -14.63
C GLU A 872 -27.87 -24.28 -15.40
N TYR A 873 -26.89 -24.89 -14.72
CA TYR A 873 -25.54 -25.11 -15.26
C TYR A 873 -25.10 -26.56 -15.08
N SER A 874 -24.49 -27.12 -16.12
CA SER A 874 -23.80 -28.41 -16.09
C SER A 874 -22.29 -28.21 -16.27
N TYR A 875 -21.48 -29.09 -15.70
CA TYR A 875 -20.02 -28.95 -15.70
C TYR A 875 -19.31 -30.20 -16.22
N ASN A 876 -18.11 -30.03 -16.78
CA ASN A 876 -17.14 -31.11 -16.96
C ASN A 876 -16.22 -31.24 -15.74
N ALA A 877 -15.33 -32.24 -15.77
CA ALA A 877 -14.37 -32.52 -14.70
C ALA A 877 -13.26 -31.46 -14.53
N TYR A 878 -13.15 -30.49 -15.46
CA TYR A 878 -12.31 -29.30 -15.30
C TYR A 878 -13.06 -28.14 -14.62
N GLY A 879 -14.28 -28.37 -14.15
CA GLY A 879 -15.14 -27.33 -13.58
C GLY A 879 -15.63 -26.31 -14.60
N LYS A 880 -15.58 -26.62 -15.91
CA LYS A 880 -16.04 -25.73 -16.97
C LYS A 880 -17.47 -26.06 -17.39
N ILE A 881 -18.27 -25.04 -17.70
CA ILE A 881 -19.69 -25.17 -18.05
C ILE A 881 -19.84 -25.92 -19.38
N THR A 882 -20.61 -26.99 -19.43
CA THR A 882 -20.92 -27.76 -20.66
C THR A 882 -22.31 -27.48 -21.21
N ALA A 883 -23.23 -27.03 -20.36
CA ALA A 883 -24.56 -26.58 -20.76
C ALA A 883 -25.06 -25.49 -19.82
N GLU A 884 -25.75 -24.52 -20.38
CA GLU A 884 -26.47 -23.46 -19.69
C GLU A 884 -27.92 -23.46 -20.16
N HIS A 885 -28.85 -23.53 -19.21
CA HIS A 885 -30.28 -23.36 -19.45
C HIS A 885 -30.67 -21.94 -19.01
N ASP A 886 -31.19 -21.14 -19.94
CA ASP A 886 -31.70 -19.81 -19.63
C ASP A 886 -33.10 -19.86 -18.97
N GLU A 887 -33.62 -18.69 -18.61
CA GLU A 887 -34.94 -18.52 -17.97
C GLU A 887 -36.14 -18.94 -18.82
N LEU A 888 -35.94 -19.07 -20.14
CA LEU A 888 -36.93 -19.55 -21.10
C LEU A 888 -36.79 -21.07 -21.36
N GLY A 889 -35.75 -21.70 -20.81
CA GLY A 889 -35.43 -23.12 -21.00
C GLY A 889 -34.60 -23.39 -22.26
N HIS A 890 -34.11 -22.36 -22.94
CA HIS A 890 -33.20 -22.53 -24.06
C HIS A 890 -31.83 -23.02 -23.57
N VAL A 891 -31.20 -23.87 -24.38
CA VAL A 891 -29.95 -24.53 -23.99
C VAL A 891 -28.81 -24.07 -24.88
N THR A 892 -27.82 -23.41 -24.29
CA THR A 892 -26.52 -23.18 -24.93
C THR A 892 -25.56 -24.28 -24.47
N ARG A 893 -24.86 -24.93 -25.40
CA ARG A 893 -23.90 -26.01 -25.08
C ARG A 893 -22.48 -25.59 -25.43
N TYR A 894 -21.54 -26.06 -24.63
CA TYR A 894 -20.12 -25.81 -24.80
C TYR A 894 -19.38 -27.14 -24.90
N GLU A 895 -18.70 -27.34 -26.01
CA GLU A 895 -17.79 -28.45 -26.23
C GLU A 895 -16.36 -27.95 -26.07
N TYR A 896 -15.49 -28.83 -25.56
CA TYR A 896 -14.12 -28.51 -25.24
C TYR A 896 -13.16 -29.33 -26.10
N ALA A 897 -12.01 -28.75 -26.41
CA ALA A 897 -10.94 -29.45 -27.09
C ALA A 897 -10.52 -30.68 -26.27
N ASN A 898 -10.22 -31.78 -26.96
CA ASN A 898 -9.98 -33.06 -26.30
C ASN A 898 -8.83 -32.97 -25.29
N GLY A 899 -9.07 -33.41 -24.05
CA GLY A 899 -8.10 -33.33 -22.97
C GLY A 899 -7.76 -31.92 -22.51
N LEU A 900 -8.49 -30.87 -22.94
CA LEU A 900 -8.21 -29.48 -22.59
C LEU A 900 -9.45 -28.80 -22.01
N HIS A 901 -9.21 -27.72 -21.24
CA HIS A 901 -10.26 -26.88 -20.68
C HIS A 901 -10.70 -25.74 -21.64
N LEU A 902 -10.25 -25.79 -22.89
CA LEU A 902 -10.47 -24.77 -23.92
C LEU A 902 -11.71 -25.10 -24.75
N ILE A 903 -12.62 -24.14 -24.95
CA ILE A 903 -13.87 -24.34 -25.69
C ILE A 903 -13.54 -24.57 -27.16
N SER A 904 -13.90 -25.70 -27.74
CA SER A 904 -13.77 -25.94 -29.18
C SER A 904 -15.01 -25.51 -29.97
N ARG A 905 -16.20 -25.54 -29.35
CA ARG A 905 -17.46 -25.16 -29.99
C ARG A 905 -18.47 -24.63 -28.99
N ARG A 906 -19.12 -23.52 -29.32
CA ARG A 906 -20.33 -23.02 -28.64
C ARG A 906 -21.52 -23.25 -29.56
N ILE A 907 -22.54 -23.95 -29.07
CA ILE A 907 -23.77 -24.24 -29.80
C ILE A 907 -24.87 -23.39 -29.16
N ASN A 908 -25.38 -22.42 -29.93
CA ASN A 908 -26.46 -21.55 -29.53
C ASN A 908 -27.78 -22.34 -29.45
N ALA A 909 -28.79 -21.76 -28.79
CA ALA A 909 -30.09 -22.38 -28.60
C ALA A 909 -30.84 -22.73 -29.91
N ASP A 910 -30.58 -21.97 -30.97
CA ASP A 910 -31.14 -22.16 -32.31
C ASP A 910 -30.38 -23.22 -33.15
N GLY A 911 -29.31 -23.81 -32.59
CA GLY A 911 -28.46 -24.80 -33.24
C GLY A 911 -27.33 -24.23 -34.09
N THR A 912 -27.28 -22.90 -34.27
CA THR A 912 -26.09 -22.24 -34.85
C THR A 912 -24.91 -22.40 -33.90
N HIS A 913 -23.68 -22.27 -34.41
CA HIS A 913 -22.51 -22.52 -33.60
C HIS A 913 -21.30 -21.70 -34.03
N VAL A 914 -20.45 -21.43 -33.05
CA VAL A 914 -19.13 -20.82 -33.23
C VAL A 914 -18.07 -21.86 -32.89
N LYS A 915 -17.03 -22.01 -33.72
CA LYS A 915 -15.91 -22.92 -33.46
C LYS A 915 -14.64 -22.14 -33.15
N TYR A 916 -13.79 -22.73 -32.32
CA TYR A 916 -12.53 -22.14 -31.89
C TYR A 916 -11.39 -23.15 -32.10
N ARG A 917 -10.21 -22.64 -32.49
CA ARG A 917 -9.00 -23.45 -32.71
C ARG A 917 -7.81 -22.92 -31.91
N TYR A 918 -6.99 -23.83 -31.41
CA TYR A 918 -5.83 -23.54 -30.54
C TYR A 918 -4.59 -24.27 -31.03
N ASP A 919 -4.17 -23.93 -32.25
CA ASP A 919 -3.06 -24.63 -32.93
C ASP A 919 -1.68 -24.08 -32.53
N ASN A 920 -1.64 -23.00 -31.74
CA ASN A 920 -0.41 -22.39 -31.22
C ASN A 920 0.19 -23.22 -30.06
N ALA A 921 1.53 -23.30 -29.96
CA ALA A 921 2.24 -24.06 -28.92
C ALA A 921 1.93 -23.59 -27.49
N ARG A 922 1.55 -22.32 -27.30
CA ARG A 922 1.10 -21.78 -26.01
C ARG A 922 -0.41 -21.94 -25.80
N LEU A 923 -1.09 -22.74 -26.62
CA LEU A 923 -2.55 -22.93 -26.61
C LEU A 923 -3.36 -21.64 -26.79
N LEU A 924 -2.79 -20.65 -27.49
CA LEU A 924 -3.48 -19.40 -27.84
C LEU A 924 -4.50 -19.64 -28.96
N LEU A 925 -5.60 -18.86 -28.94
CA LEU A 925 -6.67 -18.94 -29.94
C LEU A 925 -6.12 -18.51 -31.32
N THR A 926 -6.12 -19.40 -32.30
CA THR A 926 -5.60 -19.13 -33.65
C THR A 926 -6.69 -18.85 -34.67
N SER A 927 -7.91 -19.34 -34.45
CA SER A 927 -9.03 -19.07 -35.38
C SER A 927 -10.39 -19.20 -34.72
N ILE A 928 -11.33 -18.37 -35.18
CA ILE A 928 -12.76 -18.43 -34.87
C ILE A 928 -13.54 -18.62 -36.17
N GLU A 929 -14.42 -19.61 -36.22
CA GLU A 929 -15.40 -19.76 -37.30
C GLU A 929 -16.77 -19.35 -36.75
N ASN A 930 -17.38 -18.31 -37.30
CA ASN A 930 -18.68 -17.82 -36.84
C ASN A 930 -19.85 -18.68 -37.36
N GLU A 931 -21.08 -18.31 -36.99
CA GLU A 931 -22.30 -19.01 -37.37
C GLU A 931 -22.55 -19.04 -38.89
N ALA A 932 -21.96 -18.11 -39.64
CA ALA A 932 -22.04 -18.02 -41.10
C ALA A 932 -20.92 -18.80 -41.82
N GLY A 933 -19.97 -19.38 -41.07
CA GLY A 933 -18.80 -20.09 -41.62
C GLY A 933 -17.64 -19.17 -42.02
N GLU A 934 -17.70 -17.87 -41.68
CA GLU A 934 -16.61 -16.92 -41.89
C GLU A 934 -15.53 -17.14 -40.83
N THR A 935 -14.27 -16.89 -41.19
CA THR A 935 -13.12 -17.18 -40.32
C THR A 935 -12.39 -15.91 -39.91
N TYR A 936 -12.20 -15.75 -38.61
CA TYR A 936 -11.24 -14.81 -38.03
C TYR A 936 -9.94 -15.57 -37.73
N GLN A 937 -8.78 -14.99 -38.00
CA GLN A 937 -7.47 -15.62 -37.80
C GLN A 937 -6.54 -14.75 -36.96
N LEU A 938 -5.71 -15.39 -36.14
CA LEU A 938 -4.77 -14.77 -35.21
C LEU A 938 -3.42 -15.47 -35.27
N ASP A 939 -2.38 -14.68 -35.56
CA ASP A 939 -0.98 -15.10 -35.52
C ASP A 939 -0.26 -14.39 -34.37
N TYR A 940 0.75 -15.04 -33.79
CA TYR A 940 1.42 -14.57 -32.58
C TYR A 940 2.94 -14.52 -32.74
N HIS A 941 3.56 -13.56 -32.08
CA HIS A 941 5.00 -13.55 -31.81
C HIS A 941 5.37 -14.65 -30.80
N PRO A 942 6.64 -15.07 -30.70
CA PRO A 942 7.09 -16.10 -29.75
C PRO A 942 6.81 -15.77 -28.27
N ASN A 943 6.72 -14.48 -27.92
CA ASN A 943 6.35 -14.01 -26.58
C ASN A 943 4.84 -14.12 -26.29
N GLY A 944 4.02 -14.46 -27.28
CA GLY A 944 2.56 -14.61 -27.17
C GLY A 944 1.75 -13.36 -27.50
N LEU A 945 2.39 -12.25 -27.90
CA LEU A 945 1.68 -11.05 -28.39
C LEU A 945 1.14 -11.27 -29.81
N ILE A 946 -0.02 -10.69 -30.12
CA ILE A 946 -0.65 -10.84 -31.45
C ILE A 946 0.25 -10.18 -32.49
N GLN A 947 0.82 -10.96 -33.40
CA GLN A 947 1.59 -10.42 -34.52
C GLN A 947 0.66 -9.86 -35.60
N GLN A 948 -0.44 -10.55 -35.86
CA GLN A 948 -1.36 -10.23 -36.93
C GLN A 948 -2.75 -10.81 -36.67
N GLU A 949 -3.77 -10.11 -37.18
CA GLU A 949 -5.13 -10.61 -37.26
C GLU A 949 -5.70 -10.45 -38.67
N ILE A 950 -6.63 -11.33 -39.03
CA ILE A 950 -7.46 -11.23 -40.22
C ILE A 950 -8.92 -11.29 -39.77
N GLY A 951 -9.65 -10.20 -40.00
CA GLY A 951 -11.05 -10.05 -39.66
C GLY A 951 -11.97 -10.98 -40.44
N PHE A 952 -13.24 -11.09 -40.01
CA PHE A 952 -14.26 -11.84 -40.76
C PHE A 952 -14.52 -11.23 -42.16
N ASP A 953 -14.25 -9.92 -42.30
CA ASP A 953 -14.29 -9.17 -43.55
C ASP A 953 -13.03 -9.36 -44.43
N GLY A 954 -12.08 -10.17 -43.97
CA GLY A 954 -10.79 -10.40 -44.62
C GLY A 954 -9.76 -9.29 -44.40
N GLN A 955 -10.09 -8.24 -43.65
CA GLN A 955 -9.18 -7.12 -43.41
C GLN A 955 -8.03 -7.55 -42.49
N ARG A 956 -6.80 -7.29 -42.94
CA ARG A 956 -5.59 -7.71 -42.26
C ARG A 956 -4.98 -6.55 -41.47
N THR A 957 -4.72 -6.78 -40.19
CA THR A 957 -4.05 -5.82 -39.30
C THR A 957 -2.83 -6.48 -38.66
N ALA A 958 -1.68 -5.80 -38.68
CA ALA A 958 -0.43 -6.29 -38.10
C ALA A 958 0.07 -5.37 -36.98
N TYR A 959 0.78 -5.95 -36.01
CA TYR A 959 1.24 -5.27 -34.80
C TYR A 959 2.72 -5.53 -34.51
N VAL A 960 3.44 -4.46 -34.14
CA VAL A 960 4.82 -4.52 -33.66
C VAL A 960 4.87 -3.93 -32.26
N TYR A 961 5.58 -4.62 -31.37
CA TYR A 961 5.73 -4.25 -29.97
C TYR A 961 7.19 -3.90 -29.67
N ASP A 962 7.41 -3.10 -28.63
CA ASP A 962 8.71 -2.97 -28.00
C ASP A 962 9.00 -4.15 -27.04
N LEU A 963 10.20 -4.17 -26.45
CA LEU A 963 10.62 -5.25 -25.53
C LEU A 963 9.86 -5.24 -24.18
N ASN A 964 9.15 -4.17 -23.84
CA ASN A 964 8.23 -4.15 -22.70
C ASN A 964 6.82 -4.65 -23.09
N GLY A 965 6.63 -5.10 -24.32
CA GLY A 965 5.34 -5.56 -24.85
C GLY A 965 4.35 -4.43 -25.15
N ASN A 966 4.79 -3.17 -25.21
CA ASN A 966 3.92 -2.07 -25.60
C ASN A 966 3.82 -1.98 -27.12
N LEU A 967 2.61 -1.69 -27.63
CA LEU A 967 2.39 -1.48 -29.06
C LEU A 967 3.20 -0.27 -29.54
N ALA A 968 4.10 -0.51 -30.50
CA ALA A 968 4.94 0.50 -31.15
C ALA A 968 4.43 0.85 -32.56
N GLU A 969 3.81 -0.09 -33.27
CA GLU A 969 3.26 0.12 -34.62
C GLU A 969 2.01 -0.73 -34.85
N LYS A 970 0.97 -0.13 -35.42
CA LYS A 970 -0.22 -0.80 -35.98
C LYS A 970 -0.28 -0.54 -37.47
N THR A 971 -0.43 -1.59 -38.27
CA THR A 971 -0.54 -1.50 -39.73
C THR A 971 -1.82 -2.13 -40.21
N GLU A 972 -2.72 -1.33 -40.81
CA GLU A 972 -3.94 -1.79 -41.46
C GLU A 972 -3.68 -1.91 -42.96
N HIS A 973 -3.95 -3.09 -43.53
CA HIS A 973 -3.70 -3.39 -44.94
C HIS A 973 -4.98 -3.27 -45.76
N GLY A 974 -4.98 -2.44 -46.79
CA GLY A 974 -6.07 -2.38 -47.77
C GLY A 974 -5.99 -3.49 -48.82
N ASP A 975 -7.13 -3.80 -49.43
CA ASP A 975 -7.24 -4.83 -50.49
C ASP A 975 -6.38 -4.52 -51.73
N ASP A 976 -6.05 -3.24 -51.95
CA ASP A 976 -5.20 -2.73 -53.02
C ASP A 976 -3.69 -2.79 -52.68
N GLY A 977 -3.34 -3.32 -51.50
CA GLY A 977 -1.98 -3.37 -50.98
C GLY A 977 -1.52 -2.09 -50.29
N SER A 978 -2.39 -1.07 -50.16
CA SER A 978 -2.11 0.12 -49.36
C SER A 978 -1.93 -0.25 -47.88
N GLN A 979 -1.19 0.60 -47.15
CA GLN A 979 -0.91 0.40 -45.73
C GLN A 979 -1.19 1.69 -44.98
N LEU A 980 -2.04 1.62 -43.96
CA LEU A 980 -2.26 2.69 -43.01
C LEU A 980 -1.47 2.36 -41.75
N VAL A 981 -0.37 3.08 -41.54
CA VAL A 981 0.56 2.83 -40.44
C VAL A 981 0.38 3.88 -39.35
N THR A 982 0.06 3.41 -38.14
CA THR A 982 0.05 4.25 -36.92
C THR A 982 1.22 3.88 -36.03
N ARG A 983 2.02 4.86 -35.61
CA ARG A 983 3.21 4.65 -34.75
C ARG A 983 2.99 5.27 -33.38
N TYR A 984 3.51 4.61 -32.35
CA TYR A 984 3.40 5.01 -30.96
C TYR A 984 4.80 5.13 -30.35
N LYS A 985 5.04 6.20 -29.60
CA LYS A 985 6.25 6.36 -28.78
C LYS A 985 5.86 6.56 -27.34
N ARG A 986 6.59 5.92 -26.43
CA ARG A 986 6.33 5.94 -25.00
C ARG A 986 7.54 6.43 -24.23
N ASP A 987 7.31 6.93 -23.03
CA ASP A 987 8.37 7.15 -22.05
C ASP A 987 8.74 5.84 -21.33
N HIS A 988 9.73 5.91 -20.44
CA HIS A 988 10.20 4.79 -19.63
C HIS A 988 9.14 4.25 -18.65
N ALA A 989 8.08 5.02 -18.36
CA ALA A 989 6.94 4.57 -17.55
C ALA A 989 5.84 3.93 -18.41
N GLY A 990 6.06 3.75 -19.71
CA GLY A 990 5.10 3.15 -20.65
C GLY A 990 3.98 4.10 -21.10
N ARG A 991 4.01 5.38 -20.73
CA ARG A 991 2.98 6.36 -21.11
C ARG A 991 3.20 6.84 -22.54
N LEU A 992 2.12 6.97 -23.31
CA LEU A 992 2.19 7.40 -24.72
C LEU A 992 2.57 8.88 -24.78
N ILE A 993 3.75 9.22 -25.29
CA ILE A 993 4.21 10.62 -25.45
C ILE A 993 3.98 11.17 -26.86
N ARG A 994 3.85 10.28 -27.86
CA ARG A 994 3.60 10.66 -29.25
C ARG A 994 2.89 9.57 -30.02
N LYS A 995 1.85 9.94 -30.77
CA LYS A 995 1.16 9.10 -31.76
C LYS A 995 1.29 9.73 -33.14
N THR A 996 1.77 8.98 -34.13
CA THR A 996 1.81 9.40 -35.54
C THR A 996 0.75 8.64 -36.31
N LEU A 997 -0.20 9.35 -36.90
CA LEU A 997 -1.31 8.81 -37.67
C LEU A 997 -0.88 8.42 -39.11
N PRO A 998 -1.70 7.64 -39.84
CA PRO A 998 -1.37 7.21 -41.21
C PRO A 998 -1.18 8.36 -42.22
N ASP A 999 -1.82 9.51 -41.98
CA ASP A 999 -1.69 10.72 -42.79
C ASP A 999 -0.45 11.57 -42.44
N GLY A 1000 0.36 11.12 -41.47
CA GLY A 1000 1.55 11.82 -40.98
C GLY A 1000 1.27 12.84 -39.87
N ASN A 1001 0.00 13.08 -39.50
CA ASN A 1001 -0.32 13.96 -38.39
C ASN A 1001 0.19 13.37 -37.07
N VAL A 1002 0.65 14.26 -36.19
CA VAL A 1002 1.24 13.88 -34.90
C VAL A 1002 0.33 14.38 -33.79
N VAL A 1003 0.09 13.51 -32.81
CA VAL A 1003 -0.56 13.86 -31.54
C VAL A 1003 0.47 13.67 -30.44
N ASP A 1004 0.82 14.75 -29.77
CA ASP A 1004 1.76 14.78 -28.65
C ASP A 1004 1.01 14.78 -27.32
N TYR A 1005 1.58 14.08 -26.34
CA TYR A 1005 1.01 13.92 -25.02
C TYR A 1005 2.06 14.33 -23.98
N ALA A 1006 1.64 15.08 -22.98
CA ALA A 1006 2.50 15.45 -21.86
C ALA A 1006 1.88 14.98 -20.54
N TYR A 1007 2.72 14.59 -19.59
CA TYR A 1007 2.32 14.13 -18.27
C TYR A 1007 3.05 14.92 -17.19
N ASP A 1008 2.44 15.04 -16.02
CA ASP A 1008 3.16 15.46 -14.82
C ASP A 1008 3.96 14.28 -14.23
N ARG A 1009 4.76 14.56 -13.20
CA ARG A 1009 5.55 13.53 -12.51
C ARG A 1009 4.69 12.51 -11.75
N GLN A 1010 3.42 12.84 -11.45
CA GLN A 1010 2.49 11.91 -10.81
C GLN A 1010 1.84 10.95 -11.82
N GLY A 1011 2.04 11.19 -13.13
CA GLY A 1011 1.48 10.43 -14.23
C GLY A 1011 0.14 10.94 -14.74
N ASN A 1012 -0.31 12.11 -14.29
CA ASN A 1012 -1.53 12.73 -14.78
C ASN A 1012 -1.29 13.34 -16.17
N LEU A 1013 -2.24 13.18 -17.09
CA LEU A 1013 -2.17 13.71 -18.45
C LEU A 1013 -2.33 15.23 -18.43
N LEU A 1014 -1.28 15.99 -18.70
CA LEU A 1014 -1.32 17.46 -18.71
C LEU A 1014 -1.83 18.03 -20.02
N SER A 1015 -1.50 17.39 -21.15
CA SER A 1015 -1.95 17.88 -22.45
C SER A 1015 -2.04 16.81 -23.53
N VAL A 1016 -2.93 17.05 -24.50
CA VAL A 1016 -3.01 16.34 -25.79
C VAL A 1016 -3.01 17.39 -26.89
N ASP A 1017 -1.98 17.40 -27.72
CA ASP A 1017 -1.79 18.39 -28.80
C ASP A 1017 -1.75 17.71 -30.17
N ASP A 1018 -2.77 17.97 -30.98
CA ASP A 1018 -2.88 17.51 -32.38
C ASP A 1018 -2.45 18.58 -33.41
N GLY A 1019 -1.87 19.68 -32.94
CA GLY A 1019 -1.46 20.83 -33.76
C GLY A 1019 -2.60 21.79 -34.14
N ARG A 1020 -3.84 21.56 -33.67
CA ARG A 1020 -4.99 22.46 -33.90
C ARG A 1020 -5.49 23.11 -32.63
N TRP A 1021 -5.96 22.30 -31.68
CA TRP A 1021 -6.45 22.77 -30.39
C TRP A 1021 -5.99 21.82 -29.30
N ALA A 1022 -4.88 22.17 -28.67
CA ALA A 1022 -4.38 21.44 -27.52
C ALA A 1022 -5.46 21.38 -26.43
N LEU A 1023 -5.72 20.17 -25.95
CA LEU A 1023 -6.42 19.94 -24.70
C LEU A 1023 -5.40 20.04 -23.58
N ALA A 1024 -5.73 20.77 -22.51
CA ALA A 1024 -4.90 20.83 -21.31
C ALA A 1024 -5.73 20.56 -20.06
N TYR A 1025 -5.13 19.90 -19.07
CA TYR A 1025 -5.80 19.43 -17.87
C TYR A 1025 -5.07 19.92 -16.61
N GLU A 1026 -5.84 20.30 -15.59
CA GLU A 1026 -5.35 20.64 -14.25
C GLU A 1026 -5.88 19.62 -13.24
N TYR A 1027 -5.09 19.28 -12.22
CA TYR A 1027 -5.46 18.31 -11.19
C TYR A 1027 -5.24 18.87 -9.78
N ASP A 1028 -6.00 18.37 -8.82
CA ASP A 1028 -5.75 18.60 -7.39
C ASP A 1028 -4.72 17.59 -6.81
N PRO A 1029 -4.26 17.77 -5.56
CA PRO A 1029 -3.32 16.84 -4.91
C PRO A 1029 -3.84 15.40 -4.77
N GLN A 1030 -5.14 15.15 -4.96
CA GLN A 1030 -5.72 13.81 -4.95
C GLN A 1030 -5.82 13.20 -6.36
N ASN A 1031 -5.20 13.86 -7.36
CA ASN A 1031 -5.24 13.50 -8.78
C ASN A 1031 -6.65 13.52 -9.39
N ARG A 1032 -7.55 14.37 -8.88
CA ARG A 1032 -8.87 14.61 -9.49
C ARG A 1032 -8.78 15.80 -10.44
N LEU A 1033 -9.49 15.74 -11.57
CA LEU A 1033 -9.50 16.78 -12.59
C LEU A 1033 -10.17 18.06 -12.07
N THR A 1034 -9.47 19.19 -12.04
CA THR A 1034 -10.02 20.48 -11.58
C THR A 1034 -10.32 21.44 -12.72
N ALA A 1035 -9.65 21.29 -13.86
CA ALA A 1035 -9.96 22.05 -15.07
C ALA A 1035 -9.63 21.29 -16.35
N GLU A 1036 -10.41 21.54 -17.38
CA GLU A 1036 -10.15 21.13 -18.77
C GLU A 1036 -10.18 22.37 -19.66
N HIS A 1037 -9.16 22.54 -20.47
CA HIS A 1037 -9.01 23.64 -21.41
C HIS A 1037 -9.08 23.12 -22.84
N GLN A 1038 -9.95 23.71 -23.65
CA GLN A 1038 -10.05 23.42 -25.09
C GLN A 1038 -10.14 24.74 -25.86
N GLY A 1039 -9.03 25.17 -26.45
CA GLY A 1039 -8.95 26.47 -27.12
C GLY A 1039 -9.25 27.63 -26.15
N TRP A 1040 -10.36 28.34 -26.39
CA TRP A 1040 -10.82 29.44 -25.52
C TRP A 1040 -11.77 28.98 -24.40
N GLY A 1041 -12.26 27.74 -24.45
CA GLY A 1041 -13.18 27.20 -23.48
C GLY A 1041 -12.46 26.61 -22.27
N THR A 1042 -12.97 26.83 -21.06
CA THR A 1042 -12.48 26.18 -19.84
C THR A 1042 -13.65 25.65 -19.03
N LEU A 1043 -13.63 24.35 -18.75
CA LEU A 1043 -14.48 23.72 -17.74
C LEU A 1043 -13.71 23.69 -16.42
N ARG A 1044 -14.38 23.98 -15.29
CA ARG A 1044 -13.79 23.83 -13.96
C ARG A 1044 -14.66 22.99 -13.05
N TYR A 1045 -14.05 22.03 -12.38
CA TYR A 1045 -14.72 21.03 -11.55
C TYR A 1045 -14.42 21.30 -10.08
N GLY A 1046 -15.40 21.02 -9.22
CA GLY A 1046 -15.27 21.02 -7.77
C GLY A 1046 -15.89 19.77 -7.19
N TYR A 1047 -15.27 19.24 -6.13
CA TYR A 1047 -15.69 18.01 -5.47
C TYR A 1047 -16.15 18.29 -4.03
N ASN A 1048 -17.03 17.46 -3.50
CA ASN A 1048 -17.40 17.47 -2.08
C ASN A 1048 -16.42 16.62 -1.24
N ALA A 1049 -16.61 16.61 0.08
CA ALA A 1049 -15.78 15.87 1.03
C ALA A 1049 -15.79 14.34 0.81
N CYS A 1050 -16.81 13.80 0.14
CA CYS A 1050 -16.87 12.39 -0.26
C CYS A 1050 -16.25 12.13 -1.64
N GLY A 1051 -15.63 13.13 -2.28
CA GLY A 1051 -15.00 13.02 -3.60
C GLY A 1051 -15.97 13.04 -4.79
N GLN A 1052 -17.25 13.38 -4.58
CA GLN A 1052 -18.25 13.46 -5.66
C GLN A 1052 -18.24 14.85 -6.29
N LEU A 1053 -18.45 14.92 -7.61
CA LEU A 1053 -18.55 16.20 -8.33
C LEU A 1053 -19.72 17.01 -7.77
N ASN A 1054 -19.46 18.19 -7.20
CA ASN A 1054 -20.49 19.07 -6.64
C ASN A 1054 -20.68 20.36 -7.44
N LYS A 1055 -19.69 20.78 -8.21
CA LYS A 1055 -19.70 22.05 -8.94
C LYS A 1055 -19.04 21.87 -10.31
N LEU A 1056 -19.68 22.42 -11.33
CA LEU A 1056 -19.12 22.54 -12.68
C LEU A 1056 -19.33 23.98 -13.16
N ARG A 1057 -18.25 24.66 -13.51
CA ARG A 1057 -18.29 25.98 -14.15
C ARG A 1057 -18.03 25.81 -15.64
N LEU A 1058 -18.99 26.24 -16.46
CA LEU A 1058 -18.95 26.22 -17.91
C LEU A 1058 -18.10 27.38 -18.48
N PRO A 1059 -17.66 27.30 -19.75
CA PRO A 1059 -16.84 28.35 -20.37
C PRO A 1059 -17.49 29.73 -20.41
N ASP A 1060 -18.82 29.78 -20.47
CA ASP A 1060 -19.64 30.99 -20.46
C ASP A 1060 -19.91 31.54 -19.04
N ASN A 1061 -19.21 30.99 -18.03
CA ASN A 1061 -19.33 31.31 -16.61
C ASN A 1061 -20.63 30.83 -15.93
N ASN A 1062 -21.50 30.10 -16.63
CA ASN A 1062 -22.63 29.42 -15.99
C ASN A 1062 -22.13 28.36 -15.00
N ARG A 1063 -22.84 28.21 -13.88
CA ARG A 1063 -22.47 27.31 -12.79
C ARG A 1063 -23.54 26.25 -12.61
N LEU A 1064 -23.14 24.99 -12.72
CA LEU A 1064 -23.93 23.83 -12.34
C LEU A 1064 -23.53 23.39 -10.93
N THR A 1065 -24.50 23.25 -10.04
CA THR A 1065 -24.33 22.63 -8.72
C THR A 1065 -25.02 21.27 -8.73
N PHE A 1066 -24.35 20.25 -8.22
CA PHE A 1066 -24.88 18.89 -8.07
C PHE A 1066 -24.97 18.57 -6.58
N ASP A 1067 -26.17 18.61 -6.04
CA ASP A 1067 -26.41 18.24 -4.65
C ASP A 1067 -26.67 16.74 -4.56
N HIS A 1068 -26.12 16.12 -3.54
CA HIS A 1068 -26.23 14.68 -3.33
C HIS A 1068 -26.78 14.42 -1.93
N ASP A 1069 -27.73 13.49 -1.85
CA ASP A 1069 -28.19 12.92 -0.59
C ASP A 1069 -27.13 11.96 -0.02
N LYS A 1070 -27.30 11.58 1.26
CA LYS A 1070 -26.46 10.58 1.91
C LYS A 1070 -26.41 9.29 1.10
N GLY A 1071 -25.21 8.78 0.89
CA GLY A 1071 -24.96 7.62 0.02
C GLY A 1071 -24.84 7.95 -1.46
N GLY A 1072 -24.80 9.24 -1.82
CA GLY A 1072 -24.35 9.71 -3.14
C GLY A 1072 -25.39 9.74 -4.23
N HIS A 1073 -26.68 9.63 -3.89
CA HIS A 1073 -27.75 9.82 -4.88
C HIS A 1073 -27.89 11.31 -5.18
N LEU A 1074 -27.94 11.65 -6.47
CA LEU A 1074 -28.18 13.04 -6.90
C LEU A 1074 -29.57 13.49 -6.43
N SER A 1075 -29.66 14.59 -5.71
CA SER A 1075 -30.91 15.15 -5.20
C SER A 1075 -31.38 16.33 -6.04
N THR A 1076 -30.49 17.27 -6.36
CA THR A 1076 -30.77 18.42 -7.23
C THR A 1076 -29.63 18.73 -8.18
N VAL A 1077 -29.99 19.26 -9.35
CA VAL A 1077 -29.08 19.96 -10.26
C VAL A 1077 -29.55 21.40 -10.36
N GLU A 1078 -28.68 22.36 -10.05
CA GLU A 1078 -28.97 23.78 -10.14
C GLU A 1078 -28.15 24.46 -11.22
N LEU A 1079 -28.72 25.43 -11.91
CA LEU A 1079 -28.02 26.33 -12.83
C LEU A 1079 -28.06 27.75 -12.27
N ASN A 1080 -26.90 28.30 -11.94
CA ASN A 1080 -26.75 29.63 -11.36
C ASN A 1080 -27.61 29.85 -10.09
N GLY A 1081 -27.86 28.79 -9.31
CA GLY A 1081 -28.69 28.81 -8.10
C GLY A 1081 -30.19 28.58 -8.34
N GLU A 1082 -30.63 28.40 -9.60
CA GLU A 1082 -32.00 27.97 -9.91
C GLU A 1082 -32.03 26.45 -10.14
N THR A 1083 -32.91 25.74 -9.44
CA THR A 1083 -33.06 24.28 -9.61
C THR A 1083 -33.55 23.94 -11.02
N LEU A 1084 -32.69 23.25 -11.79
CA LEU A 1084 -33.05 22.68 -13.09
C LEU A 1084 -33.80 21.37 -12.94
N THR A 1085 -33.28 20.48 -12.11
CA THR A 1085 -33.87 19.18 -11.84
C THR A 1085 -33.84 18.83 -10.36
N SER A 1086 -34.87 18.15 -9.88
CA SER A 1086 -34.86 17.49 -8.57
C SER A 1086 -35.25 16.03 -8.72
N HIS A 1087 -34.68 15.19 -7.87
CA HIS A 1087 -34.70 13.74 -7.98
C HIS A 1087 -35.12 13.14 -6.64
N LEU A 1088 -36.04 12.18 -6.66
CA LEU A 1088 -36.45 11.43 -5.48
C LEU A 1088 -36.08 9.97 -5.67
N PHE A 1089 -35.13 9.52 -4.85
CA PHE A 1089 -34.74 8.12 -4.79
C PHE A 1089 -35.44 7.40 -3.64
N LYS A 1090 -35.84 6.15 -3.87
CA LYS A 1090 -36.25 5.21 -2.82
C LYS A 1090 -35.47 3.93 -3.03
N THR A 1091 -34.79 3.46 -1.98
CA THR A 1091 -33.97 2.23 -2.03
C THR A 1091 -33.10 2.17 -3.28
N GLY A 1092 -32.33 3.23 -3.56
CA GLY A 1092 -31.40 3.29 -4.70
C GLY A 1092 -32.00 3.46 -6.10
N ARG A 1093 -33.33 3.54 -6.26
CA ARG A 1093 -34.00 3.76 -7.56
C ARG A 1093 -34.68 5.12 -7.60
N GLU A 1094 -34.56 5.82 -8.72
CA GLU A 1094 -35.28 7.07 -8.93
C GLU A 1094 -36.76 6.77 -9.17
N HIS A 1095 -37.64 7.33 -8.34
CA HIS A 1095 -39.09 7.22 -8.47
C HIS A 1095 -39.74 8.47 -9.05
N GLN A 1096 -39.09 9.63 -8.86
CA GLN A 1096 -39.63 10.90 -9.30
C GLN A 1096 -38.51 11.81 -9.76
N ARG A 1097 -38.74 12.52 -10.88
CA ARG A 1097 -37.88 13.59 -11.35
C ARG A 1097 -38.71 14.82 -11.70
N GLN A 1098 -38.41 15.96 -11.09
CA GLN A 1098 -38.90 17.26 -11.55
C GLN A 1098 -37.88 17.87 -12.50
N GLN A 1099 -38.33 18.43 -13.63
CA GLN A 1099 -37.50 19.21 -14.57
C GLN A 1099 -38.29 20.45 -15.01
N GLY A 1100 -37.99 21.61 -14.41
CA GLY A 1100 -38.84 22.79 -14.55
C GLY A 1100 -40.27 22.52 -14.06
N GLN A 1101 -41.26 22.56 -14.96
CA GLN A 1101 -42.67 22.20 -14.64
C GLN A 1101 -43.02 20.74 -14.95
N LEU A 1102 -42.12 19.98 -15.57
CA LEU A 1102 -42.35 18.59 -15.94
C LEU A 1102 -42.06 17.68 -14.75
N LEU A 1103 -42.95 16.74 -14.50
CA LEU A 1103 -42.84 15.78 -13.43
C LEU A 1103 -42.88 14.35 -14.00
N SER A 1104 -41.76 13.65 -13.91
CA SER A 1104 -41.62 12.26 -14.34
C SER A 1104 -41.78 11.33 -13.14
N HIS A 1105 -42.62 10.29 -13.27
CA HIS A 1105 -42.78 9.23 -12.28
C HIS A 1105 -42.33 7.89 -12.85
N TYR A 1106 -41.57 7.13 -12.09
CA TYR A 1106 -41.05 5.82 -12.45
C TYR A 1106 -41.58 4.75 -11.50
N HIS A 1107 -42.11 3.68 -12.06
CA HIS A 1107 -42.56 2.50 -11.33
C HIS A 1107 -41.82 1.28 -11.84
N TYR A 1108 -41.41 0.43 -10.91
CA TYR A 1108 -40.64 -0.78 -11.18
C TYR A 1108 -41.48 -2.02 -10.85
N ASP A 1109 -41.20 -3.14 -11.52
CA ASP A 1109 -41.78 -4.44 -11.19
C ASP A 1109 -41.05 -5.14 -10.04
N ASP A 1110 -41.51 -6.33 -9.66
CA ASP A 1110 -40.94 -7.13 -8.56
C ASP A 1110 -39.49 -7.63 -8.83
N GLN A 1111 -39.01 -7.49 -10.08
CA GLN A 1111 -37.63 -7.76 -10.47
C GLN A 1111 -36.82 -6.46 -10.59
N ASN A 1112 -37.36 -5.34 -10.10
CA ASN A 1112 -36.74 -4.02 -10.13
C ASN A 1112 -36.46 -3.48 -11.54
N ARG A 1113 -37.25 -3.89 -12.55
CA ARG A 1113 -37.20 -3.40 -13.93
C ARG A 1113 -38.23 -2.29 -14.13
N LEU A 1114 -37.94 -1.29 -14.96
CA LEU A 1114 -38.85 -0.15 -15.17
C LEU A 1114 -40.14 -0.65 -15.85
N HIS A 1115 -41.26 -0.66 -15.13
CA HIS A 1115 -42.55 -1.14 -15.62
C HIS A 1115 -43.43 -0.01 -16.16
N ALA A 1116 -43.38 1.18 -15.55
CA ALA A 1116 -44.12 2.33 -16.04
C ALA A 1116 -43.35 3.63 -15.86
N HIS A 1117 -43.50 4.53 -16.83
CA HIS A 1117 -42.97 5.89 -16.80
C HIS A 1117 -44.05 6.87 -17.26
N ALA A 1118 -44.41 7.83 -16.43
CA ALA A 1118 -45.39 8.86 -16.76
C ALA A 1118 -44.79 10.25 -16.59
N VAL A 1119 -45.03 11.14 -17.56
CA VAL A 1119 -44.62 12.55 -17.48
C VAL A 1119 -45.87 13.43 -17.42
N SER A 1120 -45.91 14.36 -16.47
CA SER A 1120 -47.03 15.29 -16.29
C SER A 1120 -46.56 16.74 -16.18
N GLN A 1121 -47.47 17.68 -16.42
CA GLN A 1121 -47.29 19.11 -16.20
C GLN A 1121 -48.60 19.67 -15.62
N GLN A 1122 -48.56 20.38 -14.49
CA GLN A 1122 -49.74 21.01 -13.86
C GLN A 1122 -50.97 20.06 -13.78
N GLN A 1123 -50.75 18.82 -13.31
CA GLN A 1123 -51.73 17.73 -13.19
C GLN A 1123 -52.26 17.13 -14.51
N HIS A 1124 -51.82 17.60 -15.68
CA HIS A 1124 -52.08 16.93 -16.96
C HIS A 1124 -50.97 15.94 -17.30
N THR A 1125 -51.33 14.67 -17.49
CA THR A 1125 -50.41 13.65 -18.04
C THR A 1125 -50.12 13.96 -19.50
N LEU A 1126 -48.85 14.23 -19.80
CA LEU A 1126 -48.37 14.54 -21.14
C LEU A 1126 -48.18 13.28 -21.98
N TYR A 1127 -47.59 12.25 -21.38
CA TYR A 1127 -47.58 10.88 -21.91
C TYR A 1127 -47.31 9.87 -20.80
N GLN A 1128 -47.66 8.62 -21.08
CA GLN A 1128 -47.33 7.47 -20.26
C GLN A 1128 -46.75 6.37 -21.15
N ARG A 1129 -45.76 5.67 -20.60
CA ARG A 1129 -45.15 4.46 -21.15
C ARG A 1129 -45.33 3.31 -20.18
N GLN A 1130 -45.77 2.18 -20.69
CA GLN A 1130 -45.72 0.91 -19.97
C GLN A 1130 -44.79 -0.04 -20.71
N TYR A 1131 -43.94 -0.72 -19.95
CA TYR A 1131 -42.93 -1.65 -20.42
C TYR A 1131 -43.25 -3.03 -19.87
N ASP A 1132 -43.33 -4.00 -20.77
CA ASP A 1132 -43.49 -5.40 -20.40
C ASP A 1132 -42.29 -6.19 -20.90
N TYR A 1133 -41.81 -7.09 -20.06
CA TYR A 1133 -40.61 -7.87 -20.29
C TYR A 1133 -40.94 -9.36 -20.30
N ASP A 1134 -40.17 -10.14 -21.05
CA ASP A 1134 -40.18 -11.58 -20.94
C ASP A 1134 -39.48 -12.08 -19.64
N LYS A 1135 -39.38 -13.39 -19.51
CA LYS A 1135 -38.74 -14.06 -18.37
C LYS A 1135 -37.22 -13.89 -18.33
N THR A 1136 -36.59 -13.61 -19.47
CA THR A 1136 -35.15 -13.31 -19.59
C THR A 1136 -34.82 -11.84 -19.30
N GLY A 1137 -35.84 -10.98 -19.15
CA GLY A 1137 -35.65 -9.55 -18.91
C GLY A 1137 -35.56 -8.70 -20.17
N ASN A 1138 -35.84 -9.26 -21.35
CA ASN A 1138 -35.90 -8.49 -22.59
C ASN A 1138 -37.23 -7.75 -22.67
N LEU A 1139 -37.20 -6.51 -23.14
CA LEU A 1139 -38.40 -5.73 -23.41
C LEU A 1139 -39.16 -6.36 -24.59
N THR A 1140 -40.40 -6.80 -24.37
CA THR A 1140 -41.26 -7.42 -25.41
C THR A 1140 -42.39 -6.53 -25.88
N ARG A 1141 -42.70 -5.49 -25.10
CA ARG A 1141 -43.74 -4.54 -25.44
C ARG A 1141 -43.49 -3.19 -24.77
N LEU A 1142 -43.70 -2.14 -25.54
CA LEU A 1142 -43.77 -0.75 -25.09
C LEU A 1142 -45.11 -0.14 -25.53
N LEU A 1143 -45.98 0.16 -24.57
CA LEU A 1143 -47.21 0.94 -24.81
C LEU A 1143 -46.91 2.41 -24.52
N ASP A 1144 -46.86 3.25 -25.55
CA ASP A 1144 -46.67 4.70 -25.43
C ASP A 1144 -47.97 5.43 -25.81
N THR A 1145 -48.53 6.23 -24.90
CA THR A 1145 -49.80 6.93 -25.15
C THR A 1145 -49.74 7.95 -26.30
N ARG A 1146 -48.56 8.31 -26.80
CA ARG A 1146 -48.36 9.19 -27.96
C ARG A 1146 -47.97 8.43 -29.22
N LYS A 1147 -47.17 7.38 -29.11
CA LYS A 1147 -46.61 6.66 -30.27
C LYS A 1147 -47.32 5.34 -30.58
N GLY A 1148 -48.21 4.88 -29.71
CA GLY A 1148 -48.90 3.60 -29.84
C GLY A 1148 -48.12 2.44 -29.23
N GLU A 1149 -48.50 1.22 -29.61
CA GLU A 1149 -47.87 -0.02 -29.18
C GLU A 1149 -46.68 -0.35 -30.08
N HIS A 1150 -45.54 -0.66 -29.46
CA HIS A 1150 -44.34 -1.17 -30.11
C HIS A 1150 -44.02 -2.55 -29.52
N HIS A 1151 -43.74 -3.52 -30.39
CA HIS A 1151 -43.29 -4.86 -30.02
C HIS A 1151 -41.79 -5.01 -30.23
#